data_AF-A0A165XBB6-F1
#
_entry.id   AF-A0A165XBB6-F1
#
_cell.length_a   1.000
_cell.length_b   1.000
_cell.length_c   1.000
_cell.angle_alpha   90.00
_cell.angle_beta   90.00
_cell.angle_gamma   90.00
#
_symmetry.space_group_name_H-M   'P 1'
#
loop_
_entity.id
_entity.type
_entity.pdbx_description
1 polymer ?
#
loop_
_entity_poly.entity_id
_entity_poly.type
_entity_poly.pdbx_seq_one_letter_code
_entity_poly.pdbx_strand_id
1 'polypeptide(L)'
;MPPNPLWKYFESTGNKPNGCHFITHCKGCVHHHLKILETRDRTVANGVILDAGTEMLATQTRFEEARELSKPVRGEKSVFITHLLGTGRTRKNACKYASQDAIDEAESQAPNPAANPSAGGGKEVSVKLSAVSVRKQKQPSITTHMYPGTEMPFSTPQTNAIQAQALRAVISANLPFHVFENPEILKLMSMLRSAAPAIMPSAKLVSGRLLNDAAEIVHQKMLLILRNRSDTGISADGWKSATKMAVNGIAINIDGKSYSSDLVEITADDKHGVAMAMQFGQIIDRVEIEYGCTVVYFTTDSDGGAKKGRILLGKERPWILVPSCWAHQFQLILGDYFKAYPYAAQIAEQATDLIAWINNHGKVRMIFDDMQKRITLGNTGQATVLSYLVANLTRWTTHCIAFLRLSRVQLPLEHAVAELRPAIIKAQVGVAKSTEGQRLTTDAEAHCNLIADRSFWNGLEQVIGDIEPICYGTNINQKDSTRLDEILLTLAGMYLHFSDHPEPEVVLAMQKRLEKRWKDCDQQLFILALVLNPFEGLSRFGESARLDHLKLNGMILRLYRRINSRPSNHDSPEIRSKKERAVTTAFLHFLAMSGPFASWRTEAADFPSTDPVVVWTAFQSIPELAELAGFAITLLKVVANQAGVERAFSDLKVKQTQRRACLGLAKLSKMNKVGADIKAEHQLLGLAKERGKRKVHQSTATLLAVPRYCDLLGDQDAEDEDERGRMLVNSGDGWRTDMAKWIGAAREADNAERLDDDDDDRADDAGARTAAWKPITLAALFGGIAKSNRRSTHLPVAEIDAESALMEALANIEEDERSDEGAIEIDSDDEFVG
;
A
#
# COMPACT_ATOMS: atom_id res chain seq x y z
N MET A 1 44.56 -19.76 33.67
CA MET A 1 45.46 -20.08 32.54
C MET A 1 45.12 -19.15 31.39
N PRO A 2 46.08 -18.73 30.55
CA PRO A 2 45.76 -18.12 29.26
C PRO A 2 44.97 -19.11 28.39
N PRO A 3 44.08 -18.65 27.48
CA PRO A 3 43.43 -19.55 26.53
C PRO A 3 44.48 -20.20 25.63
N ASN A 4 44.27 -21.48 25.30
CA ASN A 4 45.18 -22.23 24.43
C ASN A 4 45.35 -21.51 23.07
N PRO A 5 46.57 -21.42 22.50
CA PRO A 5 46.81 -20.78 21.19
C PRO A 5 45.85 -21.22 20.06
N LEU A 6 45.40 -22.47 20.08
CA LEU A 6 44.43 -23.01 19.13
C LEU A 6 43.12 -22.23 19.06
N TRP A 7 42.71 -21.54 20.14
CA TRP A 7 41.53 -20.66 20.15
C TRP A 7 41.62 -19.49 19.15
N LYS A 8 42.80 -19.17 18.60
CA LYS A 8 42.92 -18.20 17.51
C LYS A 8 42.18 -18.65 16.24
N TYR A 9 42.19 -19.96 15.96
CA TYR A 9 41.66 -20.57 14.73
C TYR A 9 40.20 -21.05 14.84
N PHE A 10 39.61 -20.93 16.03
CA PHE A 10 38.20 -21.21 16.29
C PHE A 10 37.48 -19.94 16.76
N GLU A 11 36.17 -19.91 16.58
CA GLU A 11 35.30 -18.80 17.00
C GLU A 11 34.25 -19.31 17.98
N SER A 12 33.95 -18.54 19.02
CA SER A 12 33.03 -18.94 20.09
C SER A 12 31.67 -18.29 19.90
N THR A 13 30.60 -19.07 19.99
CA THR A 13 29.21 -18.57 19.98
C THR A 13 28.76 -17.92 21.30
N GLY A 14 29.66 -17.82 22.29
CA GLY A 14 29.32 -17.38 23.65
C GLY A 14 28.52 -18.38 24.49
N ASN A 15 27.74 -19.26 23.84
CA ASN A 15 26.88 -20.24 24.49
C ASN A 15 27.65 -21.43 25.09
N LYS A 16 27.29 -21.81 26.32
CA LYS A 16 27.80 -22.99 27.04
C LYS A 16 26.66 -23.94 27.43
N PRO A 17 26.22 -24.86 26.55
CA PRO A 17 25.06 -25.73 26.80
C PRO A 17 25.15 -26.55 28.10
N ASN A 18 26.37 -26.95 28.47
CA ASN A 18 26.63 -27.80 29.64
C ASN A 18 27.39 -27.02 30.75
N GLY A 19 27.37 -25.69 30.74
CA GLY A 19 28.09 -24.80 31.67
C GLY A 19 29.64 -24.79 31.56
N CYS A 20 30.25 -25.89 31.11
CA CYS A 20 31.70 -26.09 31.16
C CYS A 20 32.44 -25.69 29.86
N HIS A 21 31.84 -25.92 28.69
CA HIS A 21 32.50 -25.74 27.39
C HIS A 21 31.62 -24.90 26.44
N PHE A 22 32.25 -24.04 25.64
CA PHE A 22 31.58 -23.25 24.60
C PHE A 22 31.27 -24.11 23.36
N ILE A 23 30.21 -23.76 22.61
CA ILE A 23 30.09 -24.16 21.20
C ILE A 23 30.98 -23.25 20.36
N THR A 24 31.81 -23.85 19.50
CA THR A 24 32.79 -23.16 18.67
C THR A 24 32.80 -23.64 17.22
N HIS A 25 33.19 -22.79 16.28
CA HIS A 25 33.27 -23.13 14.86
C HIS A 25 34.70 -22.91 14.35
N CYS A 26 35.18 -23.76 13.43
CA CYS A 26 36.49 -23.59 12.81
C CYS A 26 36.44 -22.47 11.77
N LYS A 27 37.27 -21.43 11.92
CA LYS A 27 37.25 -20.25 11.03
C LYS A 27 37.52 -20.59 9.57
N GLY A 28 38.34 -21.61 9.31
CA GLY A 28 38.59 -22.13 7.96
C GLY A 28 37.33 -22.71 7.28
N CYS A 29 36.50 -23.43 8.05
CA CYS A 29 35.22 -23.95 7.56
C CYS A 29 34.21 -22.81 7.29
N VAL A 30 34.09 -21.85 8.22
CA VAL A 30 33.20 -20.68 8.06
C VAL A 30 33.58 -19.90 6.80
N HIS A 31 34.87 -19.61 6.60
CA HIS A 31 35.37 -18.89 5.41
C HIS A 31 35.12 -19.64 4.09
N HIS A 32 35.16 -20.98 4.10
CA HIS A 32 34.82 -21.77 2.92
C HIS A 32 33.33 -21.62 2.55
N HIS A 33 32.42 -21.70 3.54
CA HIS A 33 31.00 -21.51 3.29
C HIS A 33 30.66 -20.06 2.90
N LEU A 34 31.30 -19.06 3.50
CA LEU A 34 31.13 -17.66 3.14
C LEU A 34 31.38 -17.41 1.65
N LYS A 35 32.50 -17.91 1.11
CA LYS A 35 32.82 -17.78 -0.33
C LYS A 35 31.83 -18.46 -1.27
N ILE A 36 31.21 -19.56 -0.83
CA ILE A 36 30.15 -20.23 -1.61
C ILE A 36 28.90 -19.34 -1.66
N LEU A 37 28.51 -18.74 -0.53
CA LEU A 37 27.37 -17.83 -0.45
C LEU A 37 27.61 -16.54 -1.25
N GLU A 38 28.78 -15.91 -1.13
CA GLU A 38 29.18 -14.75 -1.95
C GLU A 38 29.10 -15.03 -3.45
N THR A 39 29.49 -16.24 -3.89
CA THR A 39 29.43 -16.64 -5.31
C THR A 39 28.00 -16.92 -5.76
N ARG A 40 27.17 -17.56 -4.91
CA ARG A 40 25.73 -17.79 -5.13
C ARG A 40 25.01 -16.46 -5.34
N ASP A 41 25.15 -15.54 -4.38
CA ASP A 41 24.41 -14.28 -4.35
C ASP A 41 24.78 -13.36 -5.51
N ARG A 42 26.08 -13.28 -5.88
CA ARG A 42 26.52 -12.53 -7.09
C ARG A 42 25.94 -13.06 -8.39
N THR A 43 25.66 -14.36 -8.46
CA THR A 43 25.03 -15.00 -9.62
C THR A 43 23.53 -14.73 -9.67
N VAL A 44 22.87 -14.59 -8.52
CA VAL A 44 21.44 -14.26 -8.39
C VAL A 44 21.17 -12.76 -8.63
N ALA A 45 22.07 -11.88 -8.19
CA ALA A 45 21.89 -10.43 -8.25
C ALA A 45 22.12 -9.77 -9.63
N ASN A 46 22.46 -10.54 -10.68
CA ASN A 46 22.72 -10.05 -12.04
C ASN A 46 23.67 -8.83 -12.15
N GLY A 47 24.57 -8.65 -11.19
CA GLY A 47 25.52 -7.52 -11.16
C GLY A 47 24.95 -6.19 -10.64
N VAL A 48 23.77 -6.17 -10.02
CA VAL A 48 23.25 -4.98 -9.33
C VAL A 48 24.17 -4.62 -8.16
N ILE A 49 24.64 -3.36 -8.13
CA ILE A 49 25.45 -2.83 -7.02
C ILE A 49 24.49 -2.41 -5.89
N LEU A 50 24.54 -3.12 -4.77
CA LEU A 50 23.85 -2.76 -3.54
C LEU A 50 24.50 -1.52 -2.90
N ASP A 51 23.72 -0.73 -2.17
CA ASP A 51 24.28 0.35 -1.35
C ASP A 51 25.15 -0.22 -0.21
N ALA A 52 26.07 0.60 0.30
CA ALA A 52 27.07 0.15 1.28
C ALA A 52 26.47 -0.30 2.63
N GLY A 53 25.30 0.21 3.03
CA GLY A 53 24.57 -0.23 4.22
C GLY A 53 23.89 -1.58 3.99
N THR A 54 23.22 -1.74 2.85
CA THR A 54 22.57 -3.01 2.47
C THR A 54 23.58 -4.14 2.27
N GLU A 55 24.72 -3.89 1.62
CA GLU A 55 25.78 -4.90 1.45
C GLU A 55 26.44 -5.27 2.79
N MET A 56 26.54 -4.34 3.73
CA MET A 56 27.07 -4.64 5.07
C MET A 56 26.13 -5.55 5.88
N LEU A 57 24.82 -5.28 5.85
CA LEU A 57 23.79 -6.16 6.43
C LEU A 57 23.78 -7.53 5.75
N ALA A 58 23.78 -7.58 4.43
CA ALA A 58 23.85 -8.84 3.68
C ALA A 58 25.11 -9.64 4.02
N THR A 59 26.27 -8.97 4.19
CA THR A 59 27.52 -9.61 4.63
C THR A 59 27.41 -10.21 6.03
N GLN A 60 26.73 -9.55 6.96
CA GLN A 60 26.47 -10.09 8.30
C GLN A 60 25.56 -11.33 8.25
N THR A 61 24.47 -11.29 7.50
CA THR A 61 23.58 -12.46 7.32
C THR A 61 24.30 -13.63 6.64
N ARG A 62 25.11 -13.38 5.61
CA ARG A 62 25.95 -14.41 4.95
C ARG A 62 26.93 -15.04 5.94
N PHE A 63 27.49 -14.26 6.87
CA PHE A 63 28.41 -14.75 7.90
C PHE A 63 27.70 -15.66 8.91
N GLU A 64 26.48 -15.32 9.31
CA GLU A 64 25.64 -16.15 10.18
C GLU A 64 25.21 -17.45 9.46
N GLU A 65 24.74 -17.40 8.21
CA GLU A 65 24.44 -18.60 7.38
C GLU A 65 25.68 -19.49 7.22
N ALA A 66 26.85 -18.91 6.93
CA ALA A 66 28.12 -19.64 6.84
C ALA A 66 28.55 -20.27 8.17
N ARG A 67 28.20 -19.66 9.31
CA ARG A 67 28.46 -20.21 10.64
C ARG A 67 27.60 -21.44 10.92
N GLU A 68 26.30 -21.38 10.65
CA GLU A 68 25.37 -22.51 10.84
C GLU A 68 25.66 -23.69 9.89
N LEU A 69 26.08 -23.41 8.65
CA LEU A 69 26.55 -24.45 7.72
C LEU A 69 27.85 -25.15 8.17
N SER A 70 28.65 -24.48 9.01
CA SER A 70 29.89 -25.04 9.54
C SER A 70 29.63 -25.90 10.78
N LYS A 71 30.11 -27.16 10.77
CA LYS A 71 29.85 -28.10 11.87
C LYS A 71 30.36 -27.57 13.22
N PRO A 72 29.51 -27.52 14.27
CA PRO A 72 29.93 -27.06 15.58
C PRO A 72 30.91 -28.05 16.24
N VAL A 73 31.91 -27.49 16.90
CA VAL A 73 32.99 -28.18 17.62
C VAL A 73 32.91 -27.75 19.08
N ARG A 74 33.12 -28.69 20.02
CA ARG A 74 33.21 -28.36 21.44
C ARG A 74 34.50 -27.59 21.72
N GLY A 75 34.41 -26.50 22.48
CA GLY A 75 35.53 -25.65 22.90
C GLY A 75 36.50 -26.33 23.87
N GLU A 76 37.22 -27.35 23.41
CA GLU A 76 38.11 -28.21 24.19
C GLU A 76 39.36 -28.57 23.36
N LYS A 77 40.57 -28.50 23.96
CA LYS A 77 41.86 -28.70 23.26
C LYS A 77 41.90 -30.01 22.46
N SER A 78 41.49 -31.10 23.08
CA SER A 78 41.47 -32.45 22.50
C SER A 78 40.64 -32.49 21.21
N VAL A 79 39.48 -31.84 21.23
CA VAL A 79 38.52 -31.79 20.13
C VAL A 79 39.01 -30.88 19.01
N PHE A 80 39.66 -29.75 19.33
CA PHE A 80 40.31 -28.89 18.33
C PHE A 80 41.41 -29.63 17.54
N ILE A 81 42.32 -30.30 18.25
CA ILE A 81 43.39 -31.10 17.61
C ILE A 81 42.78 -32.22 16.77
N THR A 82 41.74 -32.90 17.27
CA THR A 82 41.04 -33.97 16.55
C THR A 82 40.33 -33.46 15.29
N HIS A 83 39.74 -32.25 15.33
CA HIS A 83 39.12 -31.63 14.16
C HIS A 83 40.15 -31.24 13.10
N LEU A 84 41.28 -30.66 13.51
CA LEU A 84 42.31 -30.18 12.59
C LEU A 84 43.12 -31.33 11.98
N LEU A 85 43.58 -32.30 12.79
CA LEU A 85 44.48 -33.39 12.36
C LEU A 85 43.78 -34.71 12.04
N GLY A 86 42.48 -34.84 12.34
CA GLY A 86 41.74 -36.09 12.19
C GLY A 86 42.05 -37.14 13.25
N THR A 87 41.45 -38.32 13.11
CA THR A 87 41.61 -39.44 14.05
C THR A 87 42.51 -40.56 13.51
N GLY A 88 43.33 -41.12 14.41
CA GLY A 88 44.23 -42.24 14.12
C GLY A 88 45.48 -41.88 13.28
N ARG A 89 46.38 -42.84 13.11
CA ARG A 89 47.64 -42.65 12.35
C ARG A 89 47.42 -42.26 10.88
N THR A 90 46.24 -42.52 10.33
CA THR A 90 45.86 -42.18 8.95
C THR A 90 45.19 -40.81 8.81
N ARG A 91 45.13 -39.99 9.88
CA ARG A 91 44.53 -38.65 9.91
C ARG A 91 43.11 -38.59 9.32
N LYS A 92 42.30 -39.62 9.61
CA LYS A 92 40.97 -39.78 9.00
C LYS A 92 40.04 -38.68 9.52
N ASN A 93 39.31 -38.02 8.62
CA ASN A 93 38.41 -36.89 8.92
C ASN A 93 39.10 -35.59 9.41
N ALA A 94 40.38 -35.36 9.04
CA ALA A 94 41.02 -34.06 9.23
C ALA A 94 40.27 -32.92 8.50
N CYS A 95 40.34 -31.70 9.04
CA CYS A 95 39.68 -30.54 8.45
C CYS A 95 40.34 -30.12 7.13
N LYS A 96 39.60 -30.24 6.03
CA LYS A 96 40.06 -29.90 4.67
C LYS A 96 40.30 -28.40 4.44
N TYR A 97 39.84 -27.56 5.35
CA TYR A 97 39.80 -26.10 5.20
C TYR A 97 40.61 -25.36 6.28
N ALA A 98 41.35 -26.09 7.13
CA ALA A 98 42.24 -25.51 8.11
C ALA A 98 43.43 -24.79 7.42
N SER A 99 43.89 -23.68 8.00
CA SER A 99 45.15 -23.06 7.58
C SER A 99 46.35 -23.89 8.04
N GLN A 100 47.48 -23.78 7.33
CA GLN A 100 48.70 -24.51 7.69
C GLN A 100 49.14 -24.18 9.13
N ASP A 101 49.14 -22.90 9.51
CA ASP A 101 49.45 -22.46 10.87
C ASP A 101 48.58 -23.15 11.95
N ALA A 102 47.31 -23.44 11.64
CA ALA A 102 46.41 -24.13 12.58
C ALA A 102 46.75 -25.61 12.71
N ILE A 103 47.18 -26.24 11.60
CA ILE A 103 47.65 -27.63 11.56
C ILE A 103 48.96 -27.72 12.36
N ASP A 104 49.93 -26.84 12.10
CA ASP A 104 51.24 -26.84 12.76
C ASP A 104 51.12 -26.59 14.28
N GLU A 105 50.24 -25.67 14.70
CA GLU A 105 49.93 -25.42 16.11
C GLU A 105 49.16 -26.58 16.77
N ALA A 106 48.41 -27.39 16.00
CA ALA A 106 47.79 -28.60 16.52
C ALA A 106 48.80 -29.75 16.64
N GLU A 107 49.75 -29.86 15.72
CA GLU A 107 50.83 -30.88 15.75
C GLU A 107 51.80 -30.64 16.89
N SER A 108 52.23 -29.38 17.12
CA SER A 108 53.12 -29.01 18.23
C SER A 108 52.52 -29.32 19.62
N GLN A 109 51.19 -29.44 19.68
CA GLN A 109 50.42 -29.64 20.89
C GLN A 109 49.84 -31.05 21.08
N ALA A 110 50.09 -31.97 20.13
CA ALA A 110 49.63 -33.36 20.19
C ALA A 110 50.50 -34.21 21.15
N PRO A 111 49.89 -35.14 21.93
CA PRO A 111 50.63 -35.90 22.95
C PRO A 111 51.52 -37.00 22.35
N ASN A 112 52.79 -37.01 22.76
CA ASN A 112 53.77 -38.05 22.40
C ASN A 112 53.68 -39.24 23.39
N PRO A 113 53.65 -40.51 22.94
CA PRO A 113 53.30 -41.65 23.79
C PRO A 113 54.51 -42.27 24.51
N ALA A 114 55.12 -41.57 25.47
CA ALA A 114 56.05 -42.18 26.44
C ALA A 114 56.23 -41.38 27.74
N ALA A 115 56.31 -42.12 28.86
CA ALA A 115 56.71 -41.75 30.23
C ALA A 115 55.61 -41.49 31.29
N ASN A 116 55.66 -42.37 32.30
CA ASN A 116 55.01 -42.36 33.63
C ASN A 116 56.16 -42.38 34.68
N PRO A 117 55.93 -42.25 36.01
CA PRO A 117 55.11 -41.28 36.74
C PRO A 117 55.86 -40.77 38.03
N SER A 118 55.12 -40.17 38.98
CA SER A 118 55.25 -40.29 40.47
C SER A 118 55.54 -39.03 41.32
N ALA A 119 54.89 -39.02 42.51
CA ALA A 119 55.12 -38.23 43.74
C ALA A 119 55.07 -36.68 43.69
N GLY A 120 54.62 -35.96 44.73
CA GLY A 120 53.96 -36.37 45.98
C GLY A 120 54.03 -35.27 47.07
N GLY A 121 52.91 -35.00 47.76
CA GLY A 121 52.82 -34.02 48.88
C GLY A 121 52.90 -32.53 48.46
N GLY A 122 52.38 -31.55 49.21
CA GLY A 122 51.57 -31.61 50.44
C GLY A 122 51.98 -30.55 51.47
N LYS A 123 51.15 -29.52 51.70
CA LYS A 123 50.87 -28.85 53.00
C LYS A 123 50.12 -27.52 52.84
N GLU A 124 49.12 -27.33 53.71
CA GLU A 124 48.58 -26.03 54.09
C GLU A 124 49.52 -25.32 55.08
N VAL A 125 49.49 -23.98 55.11
CA VAL A 125 49.41 -23.20 56.37
C VAL A 125 48.63 -21.91 56.06
N SER A 126 47.64 -21.57 56.90
CA SER A 126 47.02 -20.24 56.90
C SER A 126 47.55 -19.39 58.07
N VAL A 127 47.75 -18.08 57.87
CA VAL A 127 47.69 -17.09 58.96
C VAL A 127 47.01 -15.81 58.49
N LYS A 128 46.12 -15.36 59.37
CA LYS A 128 45.21 -14.21 59.41
C LYS A 128 45.84 -12.82 59.15
N LEU A 129 44.99 -11.91 58.62
CA LEU A 129 44.65 -10.53 59.08
C LEU A 129 45.72 -9.74 59.87
N SER A 130 46.02 -8.45 59.65
CA SER A 130 45.47 -7.36 58.79
C SER A 130 46.51 -6.18 58.76
N ALA A 131 46.33 -4.95 58.24
CA ALA A 131 45.17 -4.15 57.78
C ALA A 131 45.58 -2.99 56.80
N VAL A 132 44.61 -2.14 56.45
CA VAL A 132 44.64 -0.66 56.16
C VAL A 132 46.04 0.02 56.15
N SER A 133 46.47 0.80 55.14
CA SER A 133 45.86 1.25 53.86
C SER A 133 46.91 1.80 52.85
N VAL A 134 46.43 2.39 51.75
CA VAL A 134 47.16 3.16 50.71
C VAL A 134 48.10 2.36 49.79
N ARG A 135 47.61 2.03 48.58
CA ARG A 135 48.44 2.05 47.38
C ARG A 135 47.74 2.78 46.23
N LYS A 136 48.46 3.76 45.69
CA LYS A 136 48.15 4.46 44.42
C LYS A 136 47.96 3.43 43.31
N GLN A 137 46.91 3.60 42.50
CA GLN A 137 46.78 2.87 41.24
C GLN A 137 47.96 3.23 40.32
N LYS A 138 48.71 2.23 39.87
CA LYS A 138 49.43 2.27 38.59
C LYS A 138 48.71 1.32 37.64
N GLN A 139 48.38 1.81 36.45
CA GLN A 139 47.67 1.04 35.42
C GLN A 139 48.49 -0.17 34.96
N PRO A 140 47.83 -1.31 34.69
CA PRO A 140 48.27 -2.28 33.70
C PRO A 140 47.55 -2.03 32.36
N SER A 141 48.34 -1.65 31.35
CA SER A 141 48.21 -1.96 29.92
C SER A 141 46.82 -2.31 29.34
N ILE A 142 46.32 -1.44 28.46
CA ILE A 142 45.30 -1.73 27.45
C ILE A 142 45.85 -2.78 26.46
N THR A 143 45.30 -4.01 26.40
CA THR A 143 45.43 -4.91 25.21
C THR A 143 44.57 -6.19 25.15
N THR A 144 43.51 -6.37 25.95
CA THR A 144 42.79 -7.69 26.00
C THR A 144 41.25 -7.65 25.89
N HIS A 145 40.67 -6.55 25.41
CA HIS A 145 39.23 -6.49 25.07
C HIS A 145 39.01 -5.95 23.64
N MET A 146 39.65 -6.58 22.66
CA MET A 146 39.27 -6.42 21.26
C MET A 146 38.07 -7.32 20.95
N TYR A 147 36.86 -6.78 21.13
CA TYR A 147 35.67 -7.33 20.49
C TYR A 147 35.63 -6.88 19.02
N PRO A 148 35.38 -7.77 18.05
CA PRO A 148 35.05 -7.37 16.68
C PRO A 148 33.80 -6.48 16.69
N GLY A 149 33.80 -5.40 15.90
CA GLY A 149 32.81 -4.31 15.98
C GLY A 149 31.41 -4.61 15.43
N THR A 150 30.93 -5.85 15.56
CA THR A 150 29.60 -6.33 15.13
C THR A 150 28.88 -7.16 16.19
N GLU A 151 29.58 -7.73 17.17
CA GLU A 151 28.98 -8.44 18.32
C GLU A 151 29.47 -7.83 19.64
N MET A 152 28.81 -6.77 20.10
CA MET A 152 28.96 -6.27 21.47
C MET A 152 27.59 -6.31 22.16
N PRO A 153 27.31 -7.31 23.02
CA PRO A 153 26.09 -7.30 23.80
C PRO A 153 26.14 -6.12 24.78
N PHE A 154 25.26 -5.14 24.58
CA PHE A 154 25.11 -4.03 25.50
C PHE A 154 24.75 -4.57 26.89
N SER A 155 25.47 -4.13 27.92
CA SER A 155 25.06 -4.43 29.30
C SER A 155 23.72 -3.75 29.61
N THR A 156 22.93 -4.30 30.53
CA THR A 156 21.60 -3.73 30.89
C THR A 156 21.64 -2.21 31.17
N PRO A 157 22.64 -1.66 31.89
CA PRO A 157 22.74 -0.20 32.07
C PRO A 157 22.99 0.58 30.77
N GLN A 158 23.76 0.02 29.83
CA GLN A 158 24.00 0.64 28.52
C GLN A 158 22.75 0.58 27.64
N THR A 159 22.03 -0.55 27.63
CA THR A 159 20.74 -0.69 26.93
C THR A 159 19.74 0.35 27.42
N ASN A 160 19.58 0.48 28.74
CA ASN A 160 18.69 1.46 29.35
C ASN A 160 19.12 2.92 29.02
N ALA A 161 20.43 3.20 29.01
CA ALA A 161 20.94 4.52 28.64
C ALA A 161 20.70 4.85 27.15
N ILE A 162 20.85 3.87 26.25
CA ILE A 162 20.54 4.02 24.83
C ILE A 162 19.03 4.26 24.63
N GLN A 163 18.17 3.50 25.30
CA GLN A 163 16.71 3.67 25.24
C GLN A 163 16.27 5.04 25.78
N ALA A 164 16.83 5.49 26.90
CA ALA A 164 16.57 6.83 27.44
C ALA A 164 17.06 7.94 26.49
N GLN A 165 18.22 7.78 25.84
CA GLN A 165 18.74 8.73 24.88
C GLN A 165 17.96 8.71 23.55
N ALA A 166 17.42 7.56 23.14
CA ALA A 166 16.54 7.40 22.00
C ALA A 166 15.22 8.17 22.22
N LEU A 167 14.57 7.99 23.38
CA LEU A 167 13.39 8.77 23.77
C LEU A 167 13.68 10.27 23.75
N ARG A 168 14.80 10.71 24.34
CA ARG A 168 15.20 12.12 24.31
C ARG A 168 15.44 12.65 22.90
N ALA A 169 15.97 11.85 21.98
CA ALA A 169 16.16 12.25 20.59
C ALA A 169 14.83 12.36 19.85
N VAL A 170 13.88 11.43 20.08
CA VAL A 170 12.51 11.48 19.52
C VAL A 170 11.80 12.76 19.95
N ILE A 171 11.72 13.01 21.26
CA ILE A 171 11.04 14.19 21.81
C ILE A 171 11.76 15.49 21.39
N SER A 172 13.09 15.57 21.52
CA SER A 172 13.83 16.81 21.24
C SER A 172 13.92 17.16 19.75
N ALA A 173 13.78 16.20 18.84
CA ALA A 173 13.82 16.44 17.39
C ALA A 173 12.43 16.33 16.73
N ASN A 174 11.37 16.14 17.53
CA ASN A 174 9.98 15.98 17.09
C ASN A 174 9.85 14.91 15.98
N LEU A 175 10.44 13.74 16.24
CA LEU A 175 10.41 12.57 15.36
C LEU A 175 9.28 11.62 15.80
N PRO A 176 8.67 10.84 14.88
CA PRO A 176 7.68 9.84 15.28
C PRO A 176 8.34 8.71 16.09
N PHE A 177 7.62 8.14 17.07
CA PHE A 177 8.17 7.12 17.98
C PHE A 177 8.77 5.89 17.27
N HIS A 178 8.18 5.49 16.14
CA HIS A 178 8.64 4.35 15.32
C HIS A 178 9.94 4.63 14.54
N VAL A 179 10.58 5.81 14.67
CA VAL A 179 11.78 6.20 13.90
C VAL A 179 12.95 5.21 14.06
N PHE A 180 13.11 4.59 15.23
CA PHE A 180 14.19 3.62 15.49
C PHE A 180 13.89 2.22 14.94
N GLU A 181 12.67 1.95 14.48
CA GLU A 181 12.29 0.73 13.78
C GLU A 181 12.43 0.89 12.25
N ASN A 182 12.66 2.12 11.76
CA ASN A 182 12.79 2.39 10.34
C ASN A 182 14.06 1.71 9.74
N PRO A 183 13.96 0.95 8.64
CA PRO A 183 15.10 0.23 8.07
C PRO A 183 16.30 1.11 7.69
N GLU A 184 16.09 2.35 7.23
CA GLU A 184 17.20 3.26 6.89
C GLU A 184 17.86 3.85 8.15
N ILE A 185 17.12 4.03 9.24
CA ILE A 185 17.69 4.42 10.54
C ILE A 185 18.47 3.25 11.14
N LEU A 186 17.99 2.01 11.01
CA LEU A 186 18.71 0.81 11.45
C LEU A 186 19.99 0.58 10.63
N LYS A 187 19.95 0.74 9.29
CA LYS A 187 21.13 0.78 8.42
C LYS A 187 22.13 1.86 8.88
N LEU A 188 21.66 3.09 9.09
CA LEU A 188 22.52 4.19 9.54
C LEU A 188 23.16 3.86 10.90
N MET A 189 22.40 3.37 11.88
CA MET A 189 22.92 3.02 13.19
C MET A 189 23.93 1.87 13.14
N SER A 190 23.75 0.87 12.27
CA SER A 190 24.71 -0.23 12.11
C SER A 190 26.04 0.23 11.49
N MET A 191 26.02 1.29 10.66
CA MET A 191 27.23 1.88 10.07
C MET A 191 28.02 2.75 11.06
N LEU A 192 27.41 3.21 12.15
CA LEU A 192 27.99 4.20 13.06
C LEU A 192 28.81 3.55 14.19
N ARG A 193 30.10 3.91 14.25
CA ARG A 193 31.02 3.57 15.36
C ARG A 193 31.21 4.79 16.28
N SER A 194 32.04 4.66 17.32
CA SER A 194 32.31 5.69 18.35
C SER A 194 32.89 7.04 17.86
N ALA A 195 33.13 7.22 16.57
CA ALA A 195 33.48 8.51 15.94
C ALA A 195 32.30 9.18 15.19
N ALA A 196 31.09 8.62 15.28
CA ALA A 196 29.87 9.04 14.57
C ALA A 196 29.61 10.57 14.52
N PRO A 197 29.73 11.35 15.62
CA PRO A 197 29.40 12.77 15.58
C PRO A 197 30.22 13.61 14.58
N ALA A 198 31.45 13.17 14.25
CA ALA A 198 32.33 13.88 13.33
C ALA A 198 31.99 13.67 11.84
N ILE A 199 31.13 12.68 11.52
CA ILE A 199 30.76 12.32 10.14
C ILE A 199 29.27 12.53 9.82
N MET A 200 28.47 13.01 10.79
CA MET A 200 27.05 13.26 10.57
C MET A 200 26.82 14.35 9.50
N PRO A 201 26.00 14.11 8.47
CA PRO A 201 25.79 15.08 7.40
C PRO A 201 24.92 16.24 7.87
N SER A 202 25.24 17.46 7.42
CA SER A 202 24.39 18.64 7.68
C SER A 202 23.11 18.62 6.85
N ALA A 203 22.05 19.27 7.31
CA ALA A 203 20.79 19.39 6.57
C ALA A 203 20.97 20.00 5.15
N LYS A 204 21.98 20.85 4.95
CA LYS A 204 22.36 21.40 3.64
C LYS A 204 23.01 20.36 2.72
N LEU A 205 23.80 19.44 3.27
CA LEU A 205 24.42 18.34 2.53
C LEU A 205 23.36 17.29 2.15
N VAL A 206 22.50 16.90 3.10
CA VAL A 206 21.39 15.95 2.88
C VAL A 206 20.40 16.47 1.84
N SER A 207 19.81 17.64 2.07
CA SER A 207 18.77 18.20 1.19
C SER A 207 19.30 18.87 -0.08
N GLY A 208 20.61 18.79 -0.32
CA GLY A 208 21.31 19.33 -1.48
C GLY A 208 21.95 18.21 -2.29
N ARG A 209 23.26 18.02 -2.12
CA ARG A 209 24.04 17.06 -2.92
C ARG A 209 23.54 15.62 -2.77
N LEU A 210 23.36 15.11 -1.55
CA LEU A 210 22.98 13.69 -1.37
C LEU A 210 21.61 13.36 -1.96
N LEU A 211 20.61 14.25 -1.80
CA LEU A 211 19.30 14.10 -2.44
C LEU A 211 19.37 14.21 -3.96
N ASN A 212 20.24 15.07 -4.52
CA ASN A 212 20.44 15.15 -5.97
C ASN A 212 21.09 13.88 -6.51
N ASP A 213 22.18 13.41 -5.88
CA ASP A 213 22.91 12.21 -6.27
C ASP A 213 21.98 10.97 -6.21
N ALA A 214 21.16 10.85 -5.16
CA ALA A 214 20.16 9.79 -5.04
C ALA A 214 19.03 9.88 -6.08
N ALA A 215 18.51 11.08 -6.35
CA ALA A 215 17.46 11.27 -7.35
C ALA A 215 17.96 10.97 -8.78
N GLU A 216 19.23 11.25 -9.06
CA GLU A 216 19.88 10.87 -10.33
C GLU A 216 19.98 9.35 -10.47
N ILE A 217 20.37 8.63 -9.40
CA ILE A 217 20.36 7.15 -9.40
C ILE A 217 18.95 6.61 -9.71
N VAL A 218 17.89 7.18 -9.12
CA VAL A 218 16.50 6.79 -9.42
C VAL A 218 16.13 7.10 -10.87
N HIS A 219 16.54 8.25 -11.40
CA HIS A 219 16.30 8.60 -12.81
C HIS A 219 17.00 7.60 -13.75
N GLN A 220 18.26 7.23 -13.49
CA GLN A 220 18.98 6.19 -14.25
C GLN A 220 18.32 4.81 -14.13
N LYS A 221 17.79 4.42 -12.96
CA LYS A 221 16.95 3.21 -12.81
C LYS A 221 15.71 3.28 -13.70
N MET A 222 15.00 4.42 -13.71
CA MET A 222 13.80 4.60 -14.54
C MET A 222 14.11 4.57 -16.04
N LEU A 223 15.21 5.17 -16.49
CA LEU A 223 15.71 5.06 -17.87
C LEU A 223 15.91 3.59 -18.28
N LEU A 224 16.52 2.77 -17.42
CA LEU A 224 16.72 1.34 -17.71
C LEU A 224 15.41 0.54 -17.76
N ILE A 225 14.41 0.91 -16.96
CA ILE A 225 13.09 0.24 -16.90
C ILE A 225 12.21 0.59 -18.10
N LEU A 226 12.23 1.86 -18.54
CA LEU A 226 11.29 2.42 -19.51
C LEU A 226 11.81 2.42 -20.95
N ARG A 227 13.13 2.41 -21.18
CA ARG A 227 13.71 2.48 -22.52
C ARG A 227 13.27 1.33 -23.42
N ASN A 228 12.85 1.68 -24.64
CA ASN A 228 12.29 0.78 -25.65
C ASN A 228 10.98 0.06 -25.24
N ARG A 229 10.32 0.46 -24.15
CA ARG A 229 9.00 -0.05 -23.78
C ARG A 229 7.92 0.55 -24.69
N SER A 230 6.96 -0.28 -25.09
CA SER A 230 5.84 0.08 -25.99
C SER A 230 4.46 -0.09 -25.35
N ASP A 231 4.45 -0.24 -24.03
CA ASP A 231 3.28 -0.52 -23.18
C ASP A 231 3.20 0.45 -21.98
N THR A 232 3.79 1.64 -22.12
CA THR A 232 3.83 2.66 -21.07
C THR A 232 2.50 3.42 -20.97
N GLY A 233 2.04 3.68 -19.75
CA GLY A 233 0.91 4.56 -19.48
C GLY A 233 1.30 5.79 -18.67
N ILE A 234 0.46 6.82 -18.71
CA ILE A 234 0.56 7.99 -17.83
C ILE A 234 -0.76 8.19 -17.09
N SER A 235 -0.68 8.45 -15.78
CA SER A 235 -1.78 9.03 -15.00
C SER A 235 -1.37 10.42 -14.50
N ALA A 236 -2.30 11.38 -14.59
CA ALA A 236 -2.12 12.76 -14.15
C ALA A 236 -3.29 13.19 -13.25
N ASP A 237 -3.01 13.89 -12.17
CA ASP A 237 -4.00 14.33 -11.17
C ASP A 237 -3.61 15.68 -10.54
N GLY A 238 -4.56 16.40 -9.97
CA GLY A 238 -4.37 17.76 -9.44
C GLY A 238 -4.17 17.81 -7.92
N TRP A 239 -3.13 18.52 -7.47
CA TRP A 239 -2.87 18.82 -6.06
C TRP A 239 -2.74 20.32 -5.82
N LYS A 240 -3.05 20.77 -4.61
CA LYS A 240 -2.74 22.12 -4.13
C LYS A 240 -1.73 22.03 -3.00
N SER A 241 -0.62 22.75 -3.13
CA SER A 241 0.42 22.82 -2.11
C SER A 241 -0.06 23.57 -0.85
N ALA A 242 0.66 23.41 0.26
CA ALA A 242 0.46 24.24 1.47
C ALA A 242 0.68 25.74 1.18
N THR A 243 1.47 26.07 0.16
CA THR A 243 1.69 27.43 -0.37
C THR A 243 0.61 27.90 -1.37
N LYS A 244 -0.50 27.16 -1.52
CA LYS A 244 -1.64 27.42 -2.42
C LYS A 244 -1.31 27.40 -3.92
N MET A 245 -0.15 26.84 -4.31
CA MET A 245 0.22 26.60 -5.70
C MET A 245 -0.58 25.41 -6.24
N ALA A 246 -1.07 25.48 -7.47
CA ALA A 246 -1.68 24.34 -8.14
C ALA A 246 -0.60 23.52 -8.84
N VAL A 247 -0.61 22.21 -8.66
CA VAL A 247 0.43 21.29 -9.13
C VAL A 247 -0.24 20.08 -9.77
N ASN A 248 0.18 19.71 -10.97
CA ASN A 248 -0.19 18.45 -11.61
C ASN A 248 0.87 17.38 -11.28
N GLY A 249 0.46 16.28 -10.67
CA GLY A 249 1.31 15.14 -10.36
C GLY A 249 1.28 14.12 -11.49
N ILE A 250 2.46 13.70 -11.97
CA ILE A 250 2.58 12.78 -13.10
C ILE A 250 3.14 11.46 -12.62
N ALA A 251 2.39 10.37 -12.83
CA ALA A 251 2.86 9.00 -12.64
C ALA A 251 2.95 8.26 -13.97
N ILE A 252 4.05 7.52 -14.16
CA ILE A 252 4.24 6.59 -15.26
C ILE A 252 3.86 5.19 -14.79
N ASN A 253 2.91 4.57 -15.49
CA ASN A 253 2.40 3.24 -15.18
C ASN A 253 3.02 2.21 -16.11
N ILE A 254 3.58 1.14 -15.56
CA ILE A 254 4.13 0.01 -16.33
C ILE A 254 4.12 -1.27 -15.50
N ASP A 255 3.77 -2.40 -16.11
CA ASP A 255 3.70 -3.73 -15.46
C ASP A 255 2.90 -3.77 -14.13
N GLY A 256 1.83 -2.97 -14.05
CA GLY A 256 0.99 -2.86 -12.85
C GLY A 256 1.65 -2.11 -11.67
N LYS A 257 2.70 -1.32 -11.94
CA LYS A 257 3.38 -0.44 -10.99
C LYS A 257 3.30 1.02 -11.46
N SER A 258 3.12 1.93 -10.51
CA SER A 258 3.13 3.38 -10.73
C SER A 258 4.45 3.98 -10.22
N TYR A 259 5.17 4.66 -11.10
CA TYR A 259 6.42 5.38 -10.81
C TYR A 259 6.17 6.89 -10.85
N SER A 260 6.49 7.63 -9.77
CA SER A 260 6.33 9.09 -9.78
C SER A 260 7.35 9.73 -10.73
N SER A 261 6.86 10.42 -11.77
CA SER A 261 7.69 11.00 -12.82
C SER A 261 7.99 12.48 -12.57
N ASP A 262 7.00 13.31 -12.24
CA ASP A 262 7.27 14.71 -11.91
C ASP A 262 6.11 15.41 -11.19
N LEU A 263 6.38 16.64 -10.73
CA LEU A 263 5.40 17.60 -10.23
C LEU A 263 5.50 18.88 -11.06
N VAL A 264 4.48 19.17 -11.86
CA VAL A 264 4.43 20.35 -12.74
C VAL A 264 3.57 21.41 -12.07
N GLU A 265 4.11 22.61 -11.84
CA GLU A 265 3.28 23.73 -11.40
C GLU A 265 2.35 24.17 -12.54
N ILE A 266 1.07 24.34 -12.21
CA ILE A 266 0.00 24.79 -13.12
C ILE A 266 -0.79 25.99 -12.54
N THR A 267 -0.20 26.73 -11.59
CA THR A 267 -0.87 27.84 -10.89
C THR A 267 -1.30 28.98 -11.84
N ALA A 268 -0.51 29.24 -12.87
CA ALA A 268 -0.72 30.32 -13.84
C ALA A 268 -1.42 29.87 -15.13
N ASP A 269 -1.79 28.58 -15.24
CA ASP A 269 -2.29 28.01 -16.48
C ASP A 269 -3.83 28.05 -16.58
N ASP A 270 -4.32 28.29 -17.79
CA ASP A 270 -5.76 28.33 -18.08
C ASP A 270 -6.39 26.93 -17.98
N LYS A 271 -7.33 26.73 -17.05
CA LYS A 271 -7.94 25.42 -16.79
C LYS A 271 -8.98 24.95 -17.81
N HIS A 272 -9.16 25.69 -18.91
CA HIS A 272 -10.03 25.28 -20.00
C HIS A 272 -9.45 24.11 -20.81
N GLY A 273 -10.34 23.31 -21.43
CA GLY A 273 -9.97 22.04 -22.06
C GLY A 273 -8.88 22.12 -23.12
N VAL A 274 -8.77 23.22 -23.88
CA VAL A 274 -7.75 23.37 -24.94
C VAL A 274 -6.34 23.45 -24.35
N ALA A 275 -6.12 24.25 -23.32
CA ALA A 275 -4.82 24.31 -22.64
C ALA A 275 -4.49 22.99 -21.93
N MET A 276 -5.48 22.35 -21.30
CA MET A 276 -5.31 21.00 -20.71
C MET A 276 -4.86 19.97 -21.77
N ALA A 277 -5.47 19.96 -22.96
CA ALA A 277 -5.06 19.07 -24.06
C ALA A 277 -3.61 19.32 -24.49
N MET A 278 -3.21 20.58 -24.67
CA MET A 278 -1.82 20.96 -24.99
C MET A 278 -0.85 20.51 -23.91
N GLN A 279 -1.18 20.69 -22.63
CA GLN A 279 -0.35 20.24 -21.52
C GLN A 279 -0.19 18.71 -21.49
N PHE A 280 -1.28 17.97 -21.65
CA PHE A 280 -1.23 16.51 -21.69
C PHE A 280 -0.37 16.02 -22.87
N GLY A 281 -0.49 16.65 -24.05
CA GLY A 281 0.38 16.40 -25.20
C GLY A 281 1.86 16.65 -24.89
N GLN A 282 2.19 17.79 -24.29
CA GLN A 282 3.57 18.13 -23.88
C GLN A 282 4.13 17.18 -22.82
N ILE A 283 3.31 16.69 -21.89
CA ILE A 283 3.70 15.69 -20.89
C ILE A 283 4.05 14.37 -21.57
N ILE A 284 3.22 13.91 -22.52
CA ILE A 284 3.47 12.69 -23.30
C ILE A 284 4.77 12.85 -24.08
N ASP A 285 4.94 13.92 -24.85
CA ASP A 285 6.13 14.15 -25.68
C ASP A 285 7.41 14.19 -24.83
N ARG A 286 7.36 14.87 -23.67
CA ARG A 286 8.49 14.91 -22.72
C ARG A 286 8.85 13.52 -22.21
N VAL A 287 7.87 12.73 -21.76
CA VAL A 287 8.11 11.38 -21.23
C VAL A 287 8.67 10.44 -22.30
N GLU A 288 8.17 10.50 -23.54
CA GLU A 288 8.70 9.69 -24.64
C GLU A 288 10.14 10.07 -25.01
N ILE A 289 10.46 11.37 -25.04
CA ILE A 289 11.81 11.86 -25.34
C ILE A 289 12.79 11.55 -24.20
N GLU A 290 12.40 11.80 -22.96
CA GLU A 290 13.25 11.64 -21.77
C GLU A 290 13.56 10.16 -21.50
N TYR A 291 12.54 9.29 -21.56
CA TYR A 291 12.68 7.87 -21.19
C TYR A 291 12.85 6.93 -22.38
N GLY A 292 12.71 7.40 -23.63
CA GLY A 292 12.83 6.57 -24.82
C GLY A 292 11.78 5.46 -24.90
N CYS A 293 10.57 5.74 -24.42
CA CYS A 293 9.42 4.82 -24.38
C CYS A 293 8.30 5.25 -25.34
N THR A 294 7.30 4.40 -25.51
CA THR A 294 6.06 4.69 -26.25
C THR A 294 4.87 4.60 -25.31
N VAL A 295 4.19 5.73 -25.13
CA VAL A 295 2.98 5.91 -24.32
C VAL A 295 1.76 5.46 -25.11
N VAL A 296 1.05 4.47 -24.57
CA VAL A 296 -0.16 3.91 -25.18
C VAL A 296 -1.41 4.61 -24.66
N TYR A 297 -1.42 5.03 -23.39
CA TYR A 297 -2.60 5.62 -22.77
C TYR A 297 -2.30 6.76 -21.81
N PHE A 298 -3.27 7.67 -21.67
CA PHE A 298 -3.24 8.80 -20.76
C PHE A 298 -4.55 8.86 -19.95
N THR A 299 -4.45 8.82 -18.63
CA THR A 299 -5.58 8.82 -17.69
C THR A 299 -5.52 10.03 -16.78
N THR A 300 -6.67 10.63 -16.51
CA THR A 300 -6.84 11.69 -15.51
C THR A 300 -8.27 11.63 -14.98
N ASP A 301 -8.61 12.49 -14.01
CA ASP A 301 -9.95 12.55 -13.41
C ASP A 301 -11.02 13.00 -14.42
N SER A 302 -12.23 13.30 -13.99
CA SER A 302 -13.25 13.84 -14.89
C SER A 302 -13.80 15.18 -14.40
N ASP A 303 -12.91 16.02 -13.86
CA ASP A 303 -13.20 17.45 -13.76
C ASP A 303 -13.48 18.03 -15.17
N GLY A 304 -14.24 19.13 -15.24
CA GLY A 304 -14.71 19.65 -16.53
C GLY A 304 -13.59 20.02 -17.51
N GLY A 305 -12.46 20.52 -17.00
CA GLY A 305 -11.30 20.92 -17.81
C GLY A 305 -10.49 19.72 -18.29
N ALA A 306 -10.17 18.81 -17.37
CA ALA A 306 -9.41 17.59 -17.63
C ALA A 306 -10.20 16.61 -18.52
N LYS A 307 -11.53 16.52 -18.37
CA LYS A 307 -12.39 15.74 -19.27
C LYS A 307 -12.36 16.29 -20.70
N LYS A 308 -12.64 17.59 -20.91
CA LYS A 308 -12.63 18.18 -22.26
C LYS A 308 -11.23 18.12 -22.87
N GLY A 309 -10.18 18.38 -22.10
CA GLY A 309 -8.80 18.27 -22.55
C GLY A 309 -8.38 16.84 -22.93
N ARG A 310 -8.82 15.83 -22.17
CA ARG A 310 -8.59 14.42 -22.50
C ARG A 310 -9.33 13.98 -23.77
N ILE A 311 -10.55 14.45 -23.98
CA ILE A 311 -11.33 14.17 -25.19
C ILE A 311 -10.65 14.82 -26.42
N LEU A 312 -10.25 16.09 -26.30
CA LEU A 312 -9.51 16.81 -27.35
C LEU A 312 -8.18 16.12 -27.67
N LEU A 313 -7.39 15.72 -26.67
CA LEU A 313 -6.17 14.92 -26.86
C LEU A 313 -6.46 13.62 -27.62
N GLY A 314 -7.59 12.95 -27.34
CA GLY A 314 -8.02 11.75 -28.07
C GLY A 314 -8.45 12.02 -29.53
N LYS A 315 -8.98 13.22 -29.83
CA LYS A 315 -9.28 13.68 -31.20
C LYS A 315 -7.98 14.05 -31.95
N GLU A 316 -7.03 14.74 -31.30
CA GLU A 316 -5.75 15.16 -31.88
C GLU A 316 -4.73 14.01 -32.06
N ARG A 317 -4.71 13.05 -31.13
CA ARG A 317 -3.80 11.90 -31.12
C ARG A 317 -4.57 10.58 -31.01
N PRO A 318 -5.33 10.16 -32.06
CA PRO A 318 -6.21 9.01 -31.98
C PRO A 318 -5.54 7.70 -31.57
N TRP A 319 -4.24 7.53 -31.82
CA TRP A 319 -3.48 6.35 -31.42
C TRP A 319 -3.24 6.21 -29.91
N ILE A 320 -3.53 7.26 -29.13
CA ILE A 320 -3.47 7.23 -27.67
C ILE A 320 -4.86 6.88 -27.12
N LEU A 321 -4.88 5.95 -26.18
CA LEU A 321 -6.09 5.58 -25.45
C LEU A 321 -6.29 6.55 -24.29
N VAL A 322 -7.49 7.08 -24.14
CA VAL A 322 -7.78 8.17 -23.20
C VAL A 322 -8.91 7.84 -22.22
N PRO A 323 -8.79 6.75 -21.42
CA PRO A 323 -9.83 6.37 -20.47
C PRO A 323 -9.94 7.38 -19.33
N SER A 324 -11.14 7.54 -18.77
CA SER A 324 -11.39 8.25 -17.52
C SER A 324 -10.87 7.48 -16.31
N CYS A 325 -10.55 8.18 -15.21
CA CYS A 325 -10.27 7.56 -13.93
C CYS A 325 -11.52 6.86 -13.36
N TRP A 326 -11.57 5.52 -13.42
CA TRP A 326 -12.70 4.75 -12.93
C TRP A 326 -12.77 4.64 -11.40
N ALA A 327 -11.68 4.85 -10.67
CA ALA A 327 -11.74 5.03 -9.22
C ALA A 327 -12.65 6.21 -8.86
N HIS A 328 -12.45 7.36 -9.53
CA HIS A 328 -13.27 8.56 -9.36
C HIS A 328 -14.71 8.35 -9.88
N GLN A 329 -14.90 7.68 -11.03
CA GLN A 329 -16.25 7.36 -11.54
C GLN A 329 -17.07 6.52 -10.56
N PHE A 330 -16.46 5.53 -9.90
CA PHE A 330 -17.13 4.71 -8.88
C PHE A 330 -17.47 5.52 -7.62
N GLN A 331 -16.59 6.42 -7.22
CA GLN A 331 -16.86 7.38 -6.16
C GLN A 331 -18.08 8.27 -6.49
N LEU A 332 -18.19 8.77 -7.73
CA LEU A 332 -19.34 9.55 -8.18
C LEU A 332 -20.65 8.73 -8.25
N ILE A 333 -20.58 7.42 -8.48
CA ILE A 333 -21.76 6.51 -8.43
C ILE A 333 -22.39 6.49 -7.03
N LEU A 334 -21.61 6.67 -5.97
CA LEU A 334 -22.13 6.76 -4.60
C LEU A 334 -22.92 8.06 -4.36
N GLY A 335 -22.38 9.21 -4.79
CA GLY A 335 -23.10 10.48 -4.74
C GLY A 335 -24.37 10.46 -5.60
N ASP A 336 -24.34 9.72 -6.70
CA ASP A 336 -25.49 9.45 -7.57
C ASP A 336 -26.59 8.62 -6.89
N TYR A 337 -26.22 7.63 -6.07
CA TYR A 337 -27.13 6.83 -5.26
C TYR A 337 -27.84 7.68 -4.21
N PHE A 338 -27.11 8.44 -3.38
CA PHE A 338 -27.73 9.32 -2.38
C PHE A 338 -28.58 10.45 -3.01
N LYS A 339 -28.20 10.95 -4.20
CA LYS A 339 -29.01 11.86 -5.02
C LYS A 339 -30.26 11.21 -5.61
N ALA A 340 -30.28 9.89 -5.77
CA ALA A 340 -31.40 9.11 -6.28
C ALA A 340 -32.34 8.62 -5.16
N TYR A 341 -31.83 8.40 -3.95
CA TYR A 341 -32.57 7.83 -2.84
C TYR A 341 -32.45 8.70 -1.56
N PRO A 342 -33.31 9.73 -1.41
CA PRO A 342 -33.27 10.65 -0.27
C PRO A 342 -33.45 9.98 1.10
N TYR A 343 -34.13 8.83 1.17
CA TYR A 343 -34.26 8.05 2.39
C TYR A 343 -32.89 7.50 2.86
N ALA A 344 -32.12 6.88 1.96
CA ALA A 344 -30.77 6.43 2.26
C ALA A 344 -29.83 7.58 2.66
N ALA A 345 -29.99 8.74 2.03
CA ALA A 345 -29.30 9.97 2.42
C ALA A 345 -29.62 10.37 3.87
N GLN A 346 -30.90 10.40 4.25
CA GLN A 346 -31.33 10.71 5.63
C GLN A 346 -30.79 9.70 6.65
N ILE A 347 -30.86 8.40 6.36
CA ILE A 347 -30.34 7.34 7.23
C ILE A 347 -28.81 7.48 7.41
N ALA A 348 -28.08 7.76 6.33
CA ALA A 348 -26.62 7.98 6.38
C ALA A 348 -26.24 9.24 7.17
N GLU A 349 -27.04 10.31 7.09
CA GLU A 349 -26.90 11.51 7.94
C GLU A 349 -27.08 11.13 9.41
N GLN A 350 -28.20 10.49 9.75
CA GLN A 350 -28.54 10.07 11.12
C GLN A 350 -27.48 9.13 11.73
N ALA A 351 -26.96 8.18 10.95
CA ALA A 351 -25.90 7.28 11.40
C ALA A 351 -24.58 8.02 11.65
N THR A 352 -24.24 9.00 10.81
CA THR A 352 -23.03 9.82 10.97
C THR A 352 -23.15 10.73 12.20
N ASP A 353 -24.31 11.34 12.39
CA ASP A 353 -24.61 12.20 13.54
C ASP A 353 -24.59 11.42 14.86
N LEU A 354 -25.18 10.22 14.89
CA LEU A 354 -25.15 9.32 16.05
C LEU A 354 -23.72 8.90 16.45
N ILE A 355 -22.87 8.54 15.47
CA ILE A 355 -21.46 8.20 15.73
C ILE A 355 -20.72 9.40 16.33
N ALA A 356 -20.95 10.60 15.79
CA ALA A 356 -20.34 11.82 16.29
C ALA A 356 -20.82 12.17 17.71
N TRP A 357 -22.13 12.09 17.97
CA TRP A 357 -22.72 12.35 19.28
C TRP A 357 -22.14 11.44 20.37
N ILE A 358 -21.97 10.14 20.08
CA ILE A 358 -21.32 9.20 21.02
C ILE A 358 -19.87 9.64 21.29
N ASN A 359 -19.08 9.91 20.24
CA ASN A 359 -17.66 10.26 20.40
C ASN A 359 -17.41 11.63 21.06
N ASN A 360 -18.34 12.57 20.93
CA ASN A 360 -18.23 13.90 21.54
C ASN A 360 -18.66 13.91 23.02
N HIS A 361 -19.41 12.91 23.49
CA HIS A 361 -19.91 12.84 24.86
C HIS A 361 -19.27 11.68 25.65
N GLY A 362 -18.02 11.85 26.10
CA GLY A 362 -17.25 10.79 26.76
C GLY A 362 -17.97 10.05 27.91
N LYS A 363 -18.74 10.75 28.75
CA LYS A 363 -19.53 10.12 29.83
C LYS A 363 -20.69 9.26 29.31
N VAL A 364 -21.27 9.62 28.17
CA VAL A 364 -22.30 8.82 27.47
C VAL A 364 -21.65 7.61 26.80
N ARG A 365 -20.53 7.81 26.09
CA ARG A 365 -19.74 6.73 25.49
C ARG A 365 -19.33 5.68 26.51
N MET A 366 -18.84 6.07 27.69
CA MET A 366 -18.53 5.12 28.78
C MET A 366 -19.72 4.21 29.18
N ILE A 367 -20.95 4.74 29.19
CA ILE A 367 -22.15 3.95 29.50
C ILE A 367 -22.38 2.87 28.43
N PHE A 368 -22.19 3.22 27.16
CA PHE A 368 -22.29 2.28 26.05
C PHE A 368 -21.14 1.27 26.06
N ASP A 369 -19.90 1.70 26.27
CA ASP A 369 -18.71 0.83 26.35
C ASP A 369 -18.80 -0.17 27.51
N ASP A 370 -19.34 0.24 28.67
CA ASP A 370 -19.60 -0.68 29.78
C ASP A 370 -20.77 -1.64 29.50
N MET A 371 -21.68 -1.32 28.58
CA MET A 371 -22.66 -2.28 28.07
C MET A 371 -22.02 -3.25 27.05
N GLN A 372 -21.16 -2.77 26.16
CA GLN A 372 -20.36 -3.60 25.26
C GLN A 372 -19.54 -4.64 26.05
N LYS A 373 -18.81 -4.22 27.09
CA LYS A 373 -18.06 -5.10 28.00
C LYS A 373 -18.94 -6.17 28.64
N ARG A 374 -20.12 -5.79 29.15
CA ARG A 374 -21.04 -6.72 29.82
C ARG A 374 -21.58 -7.80 28.89
N ILE A 375 -22.02 -7.41 27.69
CA ILE A 375 -22.57 -8.35 26.70
C ILE A 375 -21.47 -9.25 26.11
N THR A 376 -20.31 -8.70 25.77
CA THR A 376 -19.18 -9.49 25.24
C THR A 376 -18.66 -10.48 26.27
N LEU A 377 -18.42 -10.04 27.51
CA LEU A 377 -17.99 -10.92 28.61
C LEU A 377 -18.99 -12.07 28.85
N GLY A 378 -20.30 -11.79 28.79
CA GLY A 378 -21.35 -12.81 28.92
C GLY A 378 -21.41 -13.81 27.78
N ASN A 379 -21.12 -13.38 26.54
CA ASN A 379 -21.24 -14.20 25.34
C ASN A 379 -19.96 -14.97 24.97
N THR A 380 -18.78 -14.38 25.19
CA THR A 380 -17.48 -14.93 24.72
C THR A 380 -16.52 -15.26 25.87
N GLY A 381 -16.82 -14.85 27.10
CA GLY A 381 -15.88 -14.92 28.23
C GLY A 381 -14.76 -13.88 28.19
N GLN A 382 -14.78 -12.95 27.22
CA GLN A 382 -13.82 -11.85 27.10
C GLN A 382 -14.56 -10.52 26.98
N ALA A 383 -14.17 -9.53 27.78
CA ALA A 383 -14.68 -8.17 27.64
C ALA A 383 -14.00 -7.51 26.43
N THR A 384 -14.79 -7.11 25.43
CA THR A 384 -14.34 -6.40 24.24
C THR A 384 -15.18 -5.14 24.08
N VAL A 385 -14.52 -4.02 23.81
CA VAL A 385 -15.14 -2.76 23.41
C VAL A 385 -14.72 -2.50 21.98
N LEU A 386 -15.69 -2.16 21.14
CA LEU A 386 -15.46 -1.74 19.77
C LEU A 386 -15.58 -0.22 19.69
N SER A 387 -14.54 0.47 19.23
CA SER A 387 -14.56 1.92 19.03
C SER A 387 -15.55 2.34 17.95
N TYR A 388 -16.15 3.52 18.13
CA TYR A 388 -17.10 4.14 17.21
C TYR A 388 -16.34 4.89 16.12
N LEU A 389 -16.25 4.30 14.92
CA LEU A 389 -15.37 4.79 13.86
C LEU A 389 -15.97 6.02 13.15
N VAL A 390 -15.26 7.15 13.16
CA VAL A 390 -15.64 8.36 12.41
C VAL A 390 -15.18 8.24 10.95
N ALA A 391 -16.03 8.66 10.01
CA ALA A 391 -15.74 8.61 8.59
C ALA A 391 -14.98 9.86 8.10
N ASN A 392 -14.17 9.70 7.06
CA ASN A 392 -13.34 10.77 6.47
C ASN A 392 -13.95 11.34 5.19
N LEU A 393 -14.05 12.67 5.11
CA LEU A 393 -14.61 13.45 4.01
C LEU A 393 -14.12 13.03 2.60
N THR A 394 -12.86 12.61 2.51
CA THR A 394 -12.18 12.36 1.23
C THR A 394 -12.34 10.92 0.72
N ARG A 395 -12.84 9.99 1.56
CA ARG A 395 -12.88 8.55 1.25
C ARG A 395 -14.14 7.88 1.80
N TRP A 396 -15.20 7.88 1.01
CA TRP A 396 -16.49 7.28 1.37
C TRP A 396 -16.50 5.78 1.67
N THR A 397 -15.45 5.04 1.31
CA THR A 397 -15.24 3.67 1.79
C THR A 397 -15.19 3.58 3.33
N THR A 398 -14.76 4.65 4.00
CA THR A 398 -14.80 4.78 5.47
C THR A 398 -16.22 4.93 6.03
N HIS A 399 -17.17 5.55 5.31
CA HIS A 399 -18.58 5.61 5.75
C HIS A 399 -19.21 4.21 5.78
N CYS A 400 -18.96 3.39 4.75
CA CYS A 400 -19.42 1.99 4.75
C CYS A 400 -18.91 1.20 5.97
N ILE A 401 -17.63 1.36 6.31
CA ILE A 401 -17.00 0.69 7.47
C ILE A 401 -17.51 1.25 8.80
N ALA A 402 -17.71 2.57 8.90
CA ALA A 402 -18.30 3.22 10.06
C ALA A 402 -19.74 2.71 10.31
N PHE A 403 -20.55 2.58 9.26
CA PHE A 403 -21.92 2.06 9.35
C PHE A 403 -21.96 0.56 9.66
N LEU A 404 -21.08 -0.24 9.06
CA LEU A 404 -20.88 -1.65 9.42
C LEU A 404 -20.47 -1.82 10.89
N ARG A 405 -19.59 -0.95 11.40
CA ARG A 405 -19.20 -0.94 12.82
C ARG A 405 -20.38 -0.53 13.72
N LEU A 406 -21.13 0.50 13.35
CA LEU A 406 -22.31 0.96 14.10
C LEU A 406 -23.38 -0.14 14.19
N SER A 407 -23.65 -0.84 13.08
CA SER A 407 -24.55 -2.00 13.05
C SER A 407 -24.06 -3.15 13.96
N ARG A 408 -22.75 -3.45 13.98
CA ARG A 408 -22.18 -4.45 14.90
C ARG A 408 -22.39 -4.12 16.39
N VAL A 409 -22.50 -2.85 16.77
CA VAL A 409 -22.73 -2.41 18.16
C VAL A 409 -24.19 -2.06 18.47
N GLN A 410 -25.13 -2.32 17.54
CA GLN A 410 -26.57 -2.10 17.73
C GLN A 410 -27.10 -2.68 19.04
N LEU A 411 -26.88 -3.98 19.29
CA LEU A 411 -27.43 -4.67 20.45
C LEU A 411 -26.95 -4.04 21.79
N PRO A 412 -25.64 -3.76 22.01
CA PRO A 412 -25.19 -2.96 23.15
C PRO A 412 -25.83 -1.57 23.28
N LEU A 413 -26.02 -0.85 22.17
CA LEU A 413 -26.66 0.48 22.19
C LEU A 413 -28.13 0.37 22.61
N GLU A 414 -28.89 -0.54 22.02
CA GLU A 414 -30.30 -0.81 22.35
C GLU A 414 -30.47 -1.20 23.83
N HIS A 415 -29.64 -2.12 24.34
CA HIS A 415 -29.67 -2.52 25.76
C HIS A 415 -29.34 -1.36 26.71
N ALA A 416 -28.31 -0.56 26.38
CA ALA A 416 -27.95 0.60 27.20
C ALA A 416 -29.06 1.66 27.21
N VAL A 417 -29.73 1.91 26.08
CA VAL A 417 -30.89 2.82 26.04
C VAL A 417 -32.08 2.23 26.79
N ALA A 418 -32.35 0.93 26.70
CA ALA A 418 -33.45 0.28 27.41
C ALA A 418 -33.27 0.32 28.95
N GLU A 419 -32.07 0.06 29.45
CA GLU A 419 -31.78 -0.03 30.88
C GLU A 419 -31.38 1.31 31.52
N LEU A 420 -30.62 2.16 30.80
CA LEU A 420 -29.88 3.28 31.37
C LEU A 420 -30.26 4.65 30.78
N ARG A 421 -31.38 4.77 30.04
CA ARG A 421 -31.85 6.04 29.44
C ARG A 421 -31.74 7.27 30.35
N PRO A 422 -32.20 7.24 31.63
CA PRO A 422 -32.11 8.41 32.50
C PRO A 422 -30.66 8.76 32.87
N ALA A 423 -29.77 7.76 32.93
CA ALA A 423 -28.36 7.96 33.19
C ALA A 423 -27.63 8.53 31.96
N ILE A 424 -27.99 8.10 30.74
CA ILE A 424 -27.48 8.65 29.47
C ILE A 424 -27.84 10.14 29.36
N ILE A 425 -29.11 10.51 29.54
CA ILE A 425 -29.57 11.91 29.50
C ILE A 425 -28.83 12.73 30.57
N LYS A 426 -28.73 12.22 31.80
CA LYS A 426 -27.99 12.88 32.88
C LYS A 426 -26.50 13.03 32.59
N ALA A 427 -25.88 12.06 31.91
CA ALA A 427 -24.47 12.09 31.54
C ALA A 427 -24.15 13.17 30.49
N GLN A 428 -25.08 13.43 29.56
CA GLN A 428 -24.96 14.53 28.59
C GLN A 428 -25.26 15.90 29.23
N VAL A 429 -26.39 16.03 29.94
CA VAL A 429 -26.84 17.32 30.51
C VAL A 429 -25.91 17.80 31.64
N GLY A 430 -25.36 16.88 32.42
CA GLY A 430 -24.38 17.17 33.47
C GLY A 430 -24.91 18.17 34.51
N VAL A 431 -24.28 19.35 34.57
CA VAL A 431 -24.66 20.47 35.46
C VAL A 431 -25.34 21.63 34.73
N ALA A 432 -25.59 21.50 33.42
CA ALA A 432 -26.22 22.55 32.62
C ALA A 432 -27.65 22.85 33.11
N LYS A 433 -28.01 24.13 33.12
CA LYS A 433 -29.32 24.63 33.59
C LYS A 433 -29.97 25.50 32.51
N SER A 434 -31.23 25.88 32.74
CA SER A 434 -31.99 26.76 31.84
C SER A 434 -32.11 26.17 30.41
N THR A 435 -32.15 27.03 29.40
CA THR A 435 -32.29 26.70 27.97
C THR A 435 -31.25 25.69 27.47
N GLU A 436 -30.00 25.76 27.92
CA GLU A 436 -28.95 24.84 27.46
C GLU A 436 -29.14 23.43 28.03
N GLY A 437 -29.55 23.32 29.31
CA GLY A 437 -29.93 22.02 29.88
C GLY A 437 -31.13 21.39 29.15
N GLN A 438 -32.10 22.20 28.71
CA GLN A 438 -33.24 21.74 27.90
C GLN A 438 -32.81 21.29 26.50
N ARG A 439 -31.89 22.02 25.85
CA ARG A 439 -31.32 21.67 24.55
C ARG A 439 -30.62 20.32 24.61
N LEU A 440 -29.70 20.15 25.55
CA LEU A 440 -28.96 18.90 25.78
C LEU A 440 -29.87 17.73 26.19
N THR A 441 -30.96 17.99 26.92
CA THR A 441 -31.96 16.94 27.24
C THR A 441 -32.69 16.47 25.99
N THR A 442 -33.16 17.42 25.16
CA THR A 442 -33.87 17.12 23.91
C THR A 442 -32.97 16.36 22.93
N ASP A 443 -31.71 16.76 22.84
CA ASP A 443 -30.69 16.13 22.00
C ASP A 443 -30.38 14.69 22.45
N ALA A 444 -30.16 14.47 23.76
CA ALA A 444 -30.00 13.14 24.34
C ALA A 444 -31.21 12.24 24.07
N GLU A 445 -32.42 12.78 24.21
CA GLU A 445 -33.67 12.07 23.97
C GLU A 445 -33.86 11.72 22.49
N ALA A 446 -33.46 12.60 21.57
CA ALA A 446 -33.50 12.34 20.13
C ALA A 446 -32.58 11.18 19.74
N HIS A 447 -31.33 11.17 20.22
CA HIS A 447 -30.39 10.07 19.99
C HIS A 447 -30.84 8.76 20.64
N CYS A 448 -31.37 8.80 21.86
CA CYS A 448 -31.97 7.63 22.50
C CYS A 448 -33.21 7.11 21.76
N ASN A 449 -34.01 7.99 21.14
CA ASN A 449 -35.14 7.59 20.30
C ASN A 449 -34.67 6.94 18.99
N LEU A 450 -33.62 7.48 18.37
CA LEU A 450 -33.03 6.93 17.14
C LEU A 450 -32.45 5.52 17.39
N ILE A 451 -31.70 5.32 18.47
CA ILE A 451 -31.19 3.99 18.87
C ILE A 451 -32.34 3.01 19.14
N ALA A 452 -33.46 3.47 19.70
CA ALA A 452 -34.63 2.62 19.96
C ALA A 452 -35.52 2.40 18.72
N ASP A 453 -35.27 3.11 17.61
CA ASP A 453 -36.07 3.00 16.39
C ASP A 453 -35.55 1.88 15.49
N ARG A 454 -36.33 0.80 15.42
CA ARG A 454 -36.05 -0.32 14.50
C ARG A 454 -36.09 0.08 13.02
N SER A 455 -36.80 1.16 12.66
CA SER A 455 -36.86 1.65 11.28
C SER A 455 -35.52 2.26 10.83
N PHE A 456 -34.82 2.94 11.74
CA PHE A 456 -33.45 3.42 11.52
C PHE A 456 -32.48 2.25 11.27
N TRP A 457 -32.48 1.22 12.13
CA TRP A 457 -31.57 0.08 11.98
C TRP A 457 -31.82 -0.75 10.72
N ASN A 458 -33.09 -1.02 10.37
CA ASN A 458 -33.44 -1.68 9.12
C ASN A 458 -33.00 -0.84 7.90
N GLY A 459 -33.19 0.49 7.96
CA GLY A 459 -32.72 1.42 6.94
C GLY A 459 -31.19 1.42 6.82
N LEU A 460 -30.47 1.36 7.94
CA LEU A 460 -29.01 1.32 7.97
C LEU A 460 -28.47 0.04 7.35
N GLU A 461 -29.10 -1.11 7.61
CA GLU A 461 -28.77 -2.39 6.97
C GLU A 461 -28.96 -2.32 5.45
N GLN A 462 -30.06 -1.71 4.97
CA GLN A 462 -30.28 -1.49 3.53
C GLN A 462 -29.22 -0.55 2.93
N VAL A 463 -28.93 0.59 3.57
CA VAL A 463 -27.90 1.52 3.11
C VAL A 463 -26.53 0.84 3.02
N ILE A 464 -26.15 0.04 4.01
CA ILE A 464 -24.92 -0.75 3.99
C ILE A 464 -24.91 -1.68 2.77
N GLY A 465 -26.00 -2.44 2.55
CA GLY A 465 -26.13 -3.38 1.44
C GLY A 465 -26.03 -2.73 0.05
N ASP A 466 -26.50 -1.49 -0.09
CA ASP A 466 -26.46 -0.72 -1.34
C ASP A 466 -25.09 -0.07 -1.61
N ILE A 467 -24.43 0.47 -0.58
CA ILE A 467 -23.15 1.18 -0.73
C ILE A 467 -21.94 0.23 -0.75
N GLU A 468 -22.05 -0.94 -0.12
CA GLU A 468 -20.98 -1.93 -0.03
C GLU A 468 -20.45 -2.37 -1.42
N PRO A 469 -21.28 -2.75 -2.41
CA PRO A 469 -20.82 -3.05 -3.77
C PRO A 469 -20.10 -1.87 -4.46
N ILE A 470 -20.53 -0.63 -4.19
CA ILE A 470 -19.90 0.58 -4.73
C ILE A 470 -18.53 0.79 -4.08
N CYS A 471 -18.42 0.62 -2.75
CA CYS A 471 -17.17 0.71 -2.01
C CYS A 471 -16.18 -0.39 -2.42
N TYR A 472 -16.64 -1.64 -2.58
CA TYR A 472 -15.84 -2.75 -3.09
C TYR A 472 -15.29 -2.44 -4.48
N GLY A 473 -16.14 -1.94 -5.39
CA GLY A 473 -15.70 -1.55 -6.73
C GLY A 473 -14.74 -0.36 -6.74
N THR A 474 -14.94 0.63 -5.86
CA THR A 474 -14.00 1.74 -5.67
C THR A 474 -12.62 1.23 -5.23
N ASN A 475 -12.58 0.30 -4.27
CA ASN A 475 -11.34 -0.32 -3.77
C ASN A 475 -10.61 -1.13 -4.86
N ILE A 476 -11.35 -1.91 -5.68
CA ILE A 476 -10.77 -2.57 -6.86
C ILE A 476 -10.14 -1.54 -7.79
N ASN A 477 -10.85 -0.46 -8.08
CA ASN A 477 -10.41 0.51 -9.09
C ASN A 477 -9.29 1.45 -8.62
N GLN A 478 -8.91 1.44 -7.33
CA GLN A 478 -7.75 2.15 -6.79
C GLN A 478 -6.42 1.36 -6.82
N LYS A 479 -6.38 0.18 -7.44
CA LYS A 479 -5.17 -0.66 -7.56
C LYS A 479 -4.40 -0.33 -8.85
N ASP A 480 -3.07 -0.18 -8.75
CA ASP A 480 -2.16 0.14 -9.87
C ASP A 480 -2.17 -0.87 -11.02
N SER A 481 -2.63 -2.10 -10.75
CA SER A 481 -2.69 -3.20 -11.72
C SER A 481 -4.13 -3.57 -12.08
N THR A 482 -5.11 -2.70 -11.83
CA THR A 482 -6.51 -2.97 -12.17
C THR A 482 -6.71 -2.83 -13.65
N ARG A 483 -7.22 -3.90 -14.25
CA ARG A 483 -7.40 -4.02 -15.70
C ARG A 483 -8.81 -3.60 -16.12
N LEU A 484 -8.96 -3.28 -17.39
CA LEU A 484 -10.25 -2.87 -17.98
C LEU A 484 -11.33 -3.97 -17.90
N ASP A 485 -10.96 -5.25 -17.91
CA ASP A 485 -11.90 -6.36 -17.72
C ASP A 485 -12.46 -6.41 -16.29
N GLU A 486 -11.64 -6.11 -15.29
CA GLU A 486 -12.05 -6.04 -13.88
C GLU A 486 -13.02 -4.86 -13.65
N ILE A 487 -12.74 -3.70 -14.27
CA ILE A 487 -13.64 -2.53 -14.24
C ILE A 487 -15.01 -2.89 -14.83
N LEU A 488 -15.05 -3.52 -16.01
CA LEU A 488 -16.31 -3.88 -16.68
C LEU A 488 -17.13 -4.89 -15.87
N LEU A 489 -16.50 -5.93 -15.32
CA LEU A 489 -17.17 -6.91 -14.48
C LEU A 489 -17.73 -6.30 -13.19
N THR A 490 -17.00 -5.34 -12.60
CA THR A 490 -17.45 -4.63 -11.40
C THR A 490 -18.64 -3.70 -11.72
N LEU A 491 -18.59 -3.00 -12.86
CA LEU A 491 -19.70 -2.17 -13.35
C LEU A 491 -20.95 -3.00 -13.66
N ALA A 492 -20.79 -4.17 -14.28
CA ALA A 492 -21.86 -5.13 -14.52
C ALA A 492 -22.44 -5.68 -13.20
N GLY A 493 -21.60 -5.94 -12.20
CA GLY A 493 -22.02 -6.35 -10.86
C GLY A 493 -22.93 -5.31 -10.20
N MET A 494 -22.52 -4.05 -10.18
CA MET A 494 -23.35 -2.95 -9.65
C MET A 494 -24.66 -2.78 -10.44
N TYR A 495 -24.61 -2.86 -11.77
CA TYR A 495 -25.82 -2.80 -12.60
C TYR A 495 -26.82 -3.91 -12.24
N LEU A 496 -26.35 -5.15 -12.08
CA LEU A 496 -27.19 -6.29 -11.70
C LEU A 496 -27.69 -6.21 -10.25
N HIS A 497 -26.90 -5.64 -9.34
CA HIS A 497 -27.31 -5.38 -7.96
C HIS A 497 -28.45 -4.35 -7.91
N PHE A 498 -28.26 -3.16 -8.50
CA PHE A 498 -29.31 -2.13 -8.53
C PHE A 498 -30.51 -2.49 -9.41
N SER A 499 -30.36 -3.44 -10.35
CA SER A 499 -31.51 -4.00 -11.10
C SER A 499 -32.40 -4.92 -10.26
N ASP A 500 -31.86 -5.46 -9.16
CA ASP A 500 -32.56 -6.34 -8.22
C ASP A 500 -33.05 -5.59 -6.96
N HIS A 501 -32.80 -4.28 -6.86
CA HIS A 501 -33.12 -3.45 -5.68
C HIS A 501 -34.64 -3.39 -5.43
N PRO A 502 -35.11 -3.43 -4.16
CA PRO A 502 -36.54 -3.47 -3.84
C PRO A 502 -37.32 -2.24 -4.29
N GLU A 503 -36.73 -1.03 -4.17
CA GLU A 503 -37.39 0.22 -4.56
C GLU A 503 -37.28 0.51 -6.07
N PRO A 504 -38.39 0.57 -6.83
CA PRO A 504 -38.36 0.76 -8.28
C PRO A 504 -37.79 2.10 -8.74
N GLU A 505 -37.94 3.16 -7.94
CA GLU A 505 -37.39 4.48 -8.26
C GLU A 505 -35.85 4.46 -8.24
N VAL A 506 -35.27 3.75 -7.28
CA VAL A 506 -33.81 3.53 -7.18
C VAL A 506 -33.32 2.68 -8.33
N VAL A 507 -34.03 1.60 -8.69
CA VAL A 507 -33.72 0.77 -9.88
C VAL A 507 -33.61 1.65 -11.12
N LEU A 508 -34.66 2.42 -11.43
CA LEU A 508 -34.71 3.27 -12.63
C LEU A 508 -33.64 4.36 -12.62
N ALA A 509 -33.44 5.02 -11.48
CA ALA A 509 -32.47 6.10 -11.36
C ALA A 509 -31.02 5.59 -11.46
N MET A 510 -30.68 4.48 -10.82
CA MET A 510 -29.33 3.91 -10.83
C MET A 510 -29.01 3.25 -12.18
N GLN A 511 -29.93 2.48 -12.77
CA GLN A 511 -29.76 1.96 -14.13
C GLN A 511 -29.47 3.10 -15.13
N LYS A 512 -30.27 4.18 -15.11
CA LYS A 512 -30.08 5.33 -15.99
C LYS A 512 -28.69 5.97 -15.85
N ARG A 513 -28.16 6.08 -14.64
CA ARG A 513 -26.85 6.72 -14.37
C ARG A 513 -25.68 5.80 -14.71
N LEU A 514 -25.77 4.52 -14.38
CA LEU A 514 -24.77 3.52 -14.76
C LEU A 514 -24.66 3.39 -16.28
N GLU A 515 -25.80 3.34 -16.98
CA GLU A 515 -25.85 3.32 -18.45
C GLU A 515 -25.30 4.62 -19.07
N LYS A 516 -25.54 5.78 -18.44
CA LYS A 516 -24.94 7.05 -18.88
C LYS A 516 -23.41 6.99 -18.81
N ARG A 517 -22.85 6.66 -17.64
CA ARG A 517 -21.39 6.53 -17.44
C ARG A 517 -20.77 5.49 -18.38
N TRP A 518 -21.51 4.42 -18.70
CA TRP A 518 -21.11 3.39 -19.65
C TRP A 518 -21.19 3.85 -21.12
N LYS A 519 -22.17 4.68 -21.50
CA LYS A 519 -22.27 5.30 -22.84
C LYS A 519 -21.09 6.25 -23.09
N ASP A 520 -20.68 7.00 -22.07
CA ASP A 520 -19.69 8.08 -22.18
C ASP A 520 -18.23 7.59 -22.16
N CYS A 521 -18.01 6.27 -22.00
CA CYS A 521 -16.69 5.66 -22.06
C CYS A 521 -16.42 4.97 -23.41
N ASP A 522 -15.15 4.73 -23.74
CA ASP A 522 -14.78 3.94 -24.92
C ASP A 522 -15.03 2.45 -24.69
N GLN A 523 -16.31 2.06 -24.80
CA GLN A 523 -16.82 0.71 -24.53
C GLN A 523 -16.03 -0.40 -25.23
N GLN A 524 -15.47 -0.12 -26.42
CA GLN A 524 -14.71 -1.12 -27.19
C GLN A 524 -13.44 -1.55 -26.45
N LEU A 525 -12.81 -0.67 -25.65
CA LEU A 525 -11.64 -1.02 -24.82
C LEU A 525 -12.02 -2.06 -23.77
N PHE A 526 -13.09 -1.79 -23.02
CA PHE A 526 -13.56 -2.62 -21.91
C PHE A 526 -14.11 -3.96 -22.39
N ILE A 527 -14.92 -3.96 -23.47
CA ILE A 527 -15.46 -5.18 -24.07
C ILE A 527 -14.32 -6.05 -24.61
N LEU A 528 -13.37 -5.49 -25.36
CA LEU A 528 -12.26 -6.27 -25.91
C LEU A 528 -11.31 -6.77 -24.82
N ALA A 529 -11.07 -6.01 -23.75
CA ALA A 529 -10.27 -6.48 -22.62
C ALA A 529 -10.90 -7.70 -21.93
N LEU A 530 -12.22 -7.68 -21.70
CA LEU A 530 -12.95 -8.81 -21.11
C LEU A 530 -13.01 -10.01 -22.05
N VAL A 531 -13.26 -9.78 -23.35
CA VAL A 531 -13.25 -10.85 -24.36
C VAL A 531 -11.86 -11.48 -24.48
N LEU A 532 -10.79 -10.68 -24.45
CA LEU A 532 -9.41 -11.16 -24.51
C LEU A 532 -8.91 -11.70 -23.16
N ASN A 533 -9.68 -11.66 -22.06
CA ASN A 533 -9.32 -12.39 -20.85
C ASN A 533 -9.54 -13.90 -21.12
N PRO A 534 -8.49 -14.74 -21.15
CA PRO A 534 -8.60 -16.13 -21.56
C PRO A 534 -9.32 -17.02 -20.53
N PHE A 535 -9.55 -16.53 -19.31
CA PHE A 535 -10.32 -17.24 -18.27
C PHE A 535 -11.81 -16.87 -18.27
N GLU A 536 -12.17 -15.72 -18.84
CA GLU A 536 -13.54 -15.18 -18.80
C GLU A 536 -14.20 -15.23 -20.20
N GLY A 537 -13.51 -14.71 -21.22
CA GLY A 537 -13.92 -14.74 -22.62
C GLY A 537 -15.35 -14.25 -22.87
N LEU A 538 -16.07 -14.96 -23.75
CA LEU A 538 -17.48 -14.66 -24.03
C LEU A 538 -18.47 -15.18 -22.96
N SER A 539 -18.01 -15.97 -21.98
CA SER A 539 -18.91 -16.63 -21.01
C SER A 539 -19.60 -15.69 -20.02
N ARG A 540 -19.11 -14.44 -19.92
CA ARG A 540 -19.64 -13.42 -19.01
C ARG A 540 -20.75 -12.55 -19.59
N PHE A 541 -20.96 -12.58 -20.90
CA PHE A 541 -22.02 -11.81 -21.54
C PHE A 541 -23.33 -12.61 -21.58
N GLY A 542 -24.46 -11.93 -21.37
CA GLY A 542 -25.78 -12.52 -21.53
C GLY A 542 -26.13 -12.80 -23.00
N GLU A 543 -27.08 -13.69 -23.24
CA GLU A 543 -27.54 -14.05 -24.60
C GLU A 543 -28.04 -12.84 -25.40
N SER A 544 -28.56 -11.82 -24.71
CA SER A 544 -28.99 -10.53 -25.26
C SER A 544 -27.87 -9.66 -25.83
N ALA A 545 -26.60 -9.95 -25.52
CA ALA A 545 -25.47 -9.12 -25.91
C ALA A 545 -25.25 -9.07 -27.42
N ARG A 546 -25.71 -10.10 -28.15
CA ARG A 546 -25.60 -10.21 -29.63
C ARG A 546 -24.18 -9.96 -30.16
N LEU A 547 -23.17 -10.30 -29.36
CA LEU A 547 -21.74 -10.22 -29.69
C LEU A 547 -21.33 -11.41 -30.56
N ASP A 548 -21.61 -11.31 -31.87
CA ASP A 548 -21.11 -12.29 -32.83
C ASP A 548 -19.63 -12.07 -33.18
N HIS A 549 -19.01 -13.10 -33.75
CA HIS A 549 -17.57 -13.11 -34.07
C HIS A 549 -17.18 -12.04 -35.09
N LEU A 550 -18.09 -11.63 -35.99
CA LEU A 550 -17.82 -10.62 -37.01
C LEU A 550 -17.81 -9.20 -36.41
N LYS A 551 -18.75 -8.89 -35.51
CA LYS A 551 -18.77 -7.63 -34.75
C LYS A 551 -17.52 -7.48 -33.88
N LEU A 552 -17.14 -8.56 -33.18
CA LEU A 552 -15.93 -8.60 -32.36
C LEU A 552 -14.67 -8.42 -33.22
N ASN A 553 -14.59 -9.09 -34.37
CA ASN A 553 -13.47 -8.89 -35.29
C ASN A 553 -13.42 -7.47 -35.87
N GLY A 554 -14.59 -6.86 -36.13
CA GLY A 554 -14.70 -5.45 -36.52
C GLY A 554 -14.22 -4.50 -35.41
N MET A 555 -14.52 -4.78 -34.14
CA MET A 555 -14.02 -4.02 -33.00
C MET A 555 -12.49 -4.14 -32.87
N ILE A 556 -11.94 -5.37 -32.86
CA ILE A 556 -10.51 -5.56 -32.64
C ILE A 556 -9.69 -4.93 -33.77
N LEU A 557 -10.13 -5.03 -35.03
CA LEU A 557 -9.45 -4.39 -36.15
C LEU A 557 -9.51 -2.85 -36.08
N ARG A 558 -10.63 -2.25 -35.66
CA ARG A 558 -10.69 -0.79 -35.46
C ARG A 558 -9.72 -0.33 -34.38
N LEU A 559 -9.68 -1.02 -33.24
CA LEU A 559 -8.81 -0.66 -32.13
C LEU A 559 -7.33 -0.93 -32.44
N TYR A 560 -7.01 -2.05 -33.10
CA TYR A 560 -5.67 -2.36 -33.58
C TYR A 560 -5.18 -1.31 -34.59
N ARG A 561 -5.99 -0.94 -35.58
CA ARG A 561 -5.68 0.15 -36.53
C ARG A 561 -5.49 1.50 -35.84
N ARG A 562 -6.32 1.80 -34.83
CA ARG A 562 -6.23 3.03 -34.04
C ARG A 562 -4.88 3.11 -33.33
N ILE A 563 -4.48 2.11 -32.55
CA ILE A 563 -3.18 2.12 -31.86
C ILE A 563 -2.02 2.16 -32.86
N ASN A 564 -2.13 1.42 -33.97
CA ASN A 564 -1.08 1.36 -35.00
C ASN A 564 -1.06 2.55 -35.99
N SER A 565 -1.96 3.54 -35.87
CA SER A 565 -1.93 4.77 -36.68
C SER A 565 -0.91 5.80 -36.19
N ARG A 566 -0.24 5.51 -35.05
CA ARG A 566 0.83 6.32 -34.46
C ARG A 566 1.87 6.74 -35.50
N PRO A 567 2.29 8.02 -35.57
CA PRO A 567 3.22 8.52 -36.59
C PRO A 567 4.59 7.82 -36.65
N SER A 568 5.05 7.24 -35.54
CA SER A 568 6.29 6.43 -35.48
C SER A 568 6.15 5.02 -36.09
N ASN A 569 4.94 4.60 -36.48
CA ASN A 569 4.74 3.32 -37.16
C ASN A 569 5.05 3.44 -38.66
N HIS A 570 6.28 3.08 -39.02
CA HIS A 570 6.76 3.08 -40.40
C HIS A 570 6.43 1.79 -41.20
N ASP A 571 5.55 0.91 -40.70
CA ASP A 571 5.07 -0.26 -41.46
C ASP A 571 4.47 0.16 -42.81
N SER A 572 4.85 -0.52 -43.89
CA SER A 572 4.24 -0.31 -45.22
C SER A 572 2.78 -0.78 -45.26
N PRO A 573 1.96 -0.33 -46.24
CA PRO A 573 0.58 -0.81 -46.40
C PRO A 573 0.46 -2.34 -46.51
N GLU A 574 1.42 -3.01 -47.17
CA GLU A 574 1.45 -4.47 -47.29
C GLU A 574 1.72 -5.14 -45.93
N ILE A 575 2.64 -4.58 -45.14
CA ILE A 575 2.98 -5.08 -43.80
C ILE A 575 1.76 -4.91 -42.87
N ARG A 576 1.13 -3.74 -42.87
CA ARG A 576 -0.11 -3.47 -42.09
C ARG A 576 -1.21 -4.47 -42.47
N SER A 577 -1.46 -4.67 -43.77
CA SER A 577 -2.43 -5.65 -44.27
C SER A 577 -2.10 -7.11 -43.90
N LYS A 578 -0.81 -7.46 -43.79
CA LYS A 578 -0.38 -8.77 -43.30
C LYS A 578 -0.65 -8.93 -41.80
N LYS A 579 -0.30 -7.93 -40.98
CA LYS A 579 -0.54 -7.93 -39.53
C LYS A 579 -2.02 -7.96 -39.19
N GLU A 580 -2.85 -7.15 -39.84
CA GLU A 580 -4.31 -7.16 -39.67
C GLU A 580 -4.94 -8.53 -39.97
N ARG A 581 -4.45 -9.23 -41.01
CA ARG A 581 -4.87 -10.60 -41.31
C ARG A 581 -4.43 -11.58 -40.23
N ALA A 582 -3.21 -11.48 -39.72
CA ALA A 582 -2.74 -12.31 -38.62
C ALA A 582 -3.59 -12.11 -37.35
N VAL A 583 -3.84 -10.87 -36.94
CA VAL A 583 -4.72 -10.53 -35.80
C VAL A 583 -6.13 -11.09 -36.00
N THR A 584 -6.71 -10.91 -37.19
CA THR A 584 -8.04 -11.46 -37.55
C THR A 584 -8.08 -12.98 -37.41
N THR A 585 -7.12 -13.68 -38.01
CA THR A 585 -7.08 -15.15 -38.02
C THR A 585 -6.88 -15.70 -36.60
N ALA A 586 -5.90 -15.17 -35.85
CA ALA A 586 -5.65 -15.57 -34.47
C ALA A 586 -6.87 -15.28 -33.57
N PHE A 587 -7.53 -14.14 -33.73
CA PHE A 587 -8.65 -13.74 -32.89
C PHE A 587 -9.91 -14.58 -33.16
N LEU A 588 -10.20 -14.90 -34.42
CA LEU A 588 -11.29 -15.82 -34.76
C LEU A 588 -11.01 -17.24 -34.24
N HIS A 589 -9.76 -17.72 -34.29
CA HIS A 589 -9.38 -18.98 -33.67
C HIS A 589 -9.57 -18.98 -32.15
N PHE A 590 -9.20 -17.88 -31.48
CA PHE A 590 -9.41 -17.67 -30.05
C PHE A 590 -10.90 -17.68 -29.68
N LEU A 591 -11.74 -16.88 -30.36
CA LEU A 591 -13.20 -16.87 -30.10
C LEU A 591 -13.86 -18.24 -30.28
N ALA A 592 -13.44 -18.98 -31.32
CA ALA A 592 -13.92 -20.33 -31.58
C ALA A 592 -13.30 -21.39 -30.64
N MET A 593 -12.29 -21.04 -29.84
CA MET A 593 -11.46 -21.97 -29.04
C MET A 593 -10.94 -23.13 -29.90
N SER A 594 -10.27 -22.78 -30.99
CA SER A 594 -9.83 -23.69 -32.07
C SER A 594 -8.39 -23.41 -32.47
N GLY A 595 -7.82 -24.29 -33.31
CA GLY A 595 -6.43 -24.15 -33.77
C GLY A 595 -5.48 -24.14 -32.57
N PRO A 596 -4.58 -23.14 -32.42
CA PRO A 596 -3.68 -23.01 -31.28
C PRO A 596 -4.35 -22.92 -29.89
N PHE A 597 -5.66 -22.64 -29.83
CA PHE A 597 -6.41 -22.50 -28.57
C PHE A 597 -7.28 -23.72 -28.24
N ALA A 598 -7.21 -24.80 -29.03
CA ALA A 598 -8.14 -25.93 -28.92
C ALA A 598 -8.11 -26.65 -27.55
N SER A 599 -6.93 -26.79 -26.94
CA SER A 599 -6.80 -27.45 -25.63
C SER A 599 -7.08 -26.53 -24.44
N TRP A 600 -7.19 -25.21 -24.66
CA TRP A 600 -7.29 -24.23 -23.58
C TRP A 600 -8.51 -24.45 -22.68
N ARG A 601 -9.67 -24.84 -23.24
CA ARG A 601 -10.88 -25.13 -22.45
C ARG A 601 -10.70 -26.24 -21.40
N THR A 602 -9.81 -27.20 -21.66
CA THR A 602 -9.54 -28.33 -20.77
C THR A 602 -8.33 -28.10 -19.87
N GLU A 603 -7.34 -27.34 -20.34
CA GLU A 603 -6.02 -27.18 -19.68
C GLU A 603 -5.86 -25.85 -18.93
N ALA A 604 -6.76 -24.87 -19.10
CA ALA A 604 -6.64 -23.56 -18.45
C ALA A 604 -6.60 -23.60 -16.91
N ALA A 605 -7.19 -24.63 -16.29
CA ALA A 605 -7.16 -24.84 -14.84
C ALA A 605 -5.77 -25.29 -14.34
N ASP A 606 -4.99 -25.96 -15.18
CA ASP A 606 -3.65 -26.44 -14.88
C ASP A 606 -2.56 -25.40 -15.19
N PHE A 607 -2.93 -24.27 -15.81
CA PHE A 607 -2.00 -23.18 -16.10
C PHE A 607 -1.51 -22.52 -14.79
N PRO A 608 -0.20 -22.31 -14.60
CA PRO A 608 0.38 -21.94 -13.29
C PRO A 608 0.06 -20.52 -12.79
N SER A 609 -0.74 -19.74 -13.54
CA SER A 609 -1.10 -18.36 -13.21
C SER A 609 -2.55 -18.07 -13.60
N THR A 610 -3.24 -17.29 -12.77
CA THR A 610 -4.58 -16.75 -13.08
C THR A 610 -4.52 -15.34 -13.67
N ASP A 611 -3.35 -14.90 -14.14
CA ASP A 611 -3.12 -13.58 -14.73
C ASP A 611 -3.21 -13.66 -16.27
N PRO A 612 -4.20 -13.00 -16.90
CA PRO A 612 -4.33 -12.92 -18.36
C PRO A 612 -3.06 -12.49 -19.09
N VAL A 613 -2.26 -11.57 -18.51
CA VAL A 613 -1.05 -11.03 -19.15
C VAL A 613 0.03 -12.11 -19.28
N VAL A 614 0.14 -13.01 -18.30
CA VAL A 614 1.10 -14.13 -18.31
C VAL A 614 0.72 -15.13 -19.41
N VAL A 615 -0.57 -15.41 -19.58
CA VAL A 615 -1.08 -16.30 -20.64
C VAL A 615 -0.76 -15.73 -22.02
N TRP A 616 -1.06 -14.45 -22.27
CA TRP A 616 -0.74 -13.84 -23.56
C TRP A 616 0.77 -13.70 -23.81
N THR A 617 1.58 -13.47 -22.77
CA THR A 617 3.05 -13.52 -22.90
C THR A 617 3.54 -14.90 -23.36
N ALA A 618 2.93 -15.99 -22.88
CA ALA A 618 3.24 -17.34 -23.36
C ALA A 618 2.82 -17.50 -24.84
N PHE A 619 1.60 -17.10 -25.21
CA PHE A 619 1.13 -17.14 -26.60
C PHE A 619 1.92 -16.23 -27.55
N GLN A 620 2.54 -15.16 -27.06
CA GLN A 620 3.39 -14.28 -27.87
C GLN A 620 4.62 -15.00 -28.45
N SER A 621 5.04 -16.11 -27.84
CA SER A 621 6.11 -16.97 -28.36
C SER A 621 5.70 -17.79 -29.59
N ILE A 622 4.39 -17.87 -29.90
CA ILE A 622 3.86 -18.59 -31.07
C ILE A 622 3.75 -17.59 -32.23
N PRO A 623 4.50 -17.75 -33.34
CA PRO A 623 4.58 -16.75 -34.41
C PRO A 623 3.24 -16.34 -35.04
N GLU A 624 2.29 -17.28 -35.11
CA GLU A 624 0.95 -17.05 -35.67
C GLU A 624 0.04 -16.22 -34.73
N LEU A 625 0.34 -16.20 -33.42
CA LEU A 625 -0.42 -15.48 -32.40
C LEU A 625 0.25 -14.18 -31.97
N ALA A 626 1.54 -13.99 -32.25
CA ALA A 626 2.38 -12.92 -31.69
C ALA A 626 1.80 -11.51 -31.82
N GLU A 627 1.20 -11.17 -32.97
CA GLU A 627 0.54 -9.87 -33.21
C GLU A 627 -0.71 -9.67 -32.33
N LEU A 628 -1.56 -10.70 -32.21
CA LEU A 628 -2.73 -10.66 -31.33
C LEU A 628 -2.31 -10.61 -29.86
N ALA A 629 -1.34 -11.43 -29.48
CA ALA A 629 -0.83 -11.53 -28.12
C ALA A 629 -0.21 -10.20 -27.66
N GLY A 630 0.62 -9.56 -28.51
CA GLY A 630 1.15 -8.23 -28.24
C GLY A 630 0.04 -7.19 -28.02
N PHE A 631 -0.96 -7.16 -28.92
CA PHE A 631 -2.12 -6.27 -28.78
C PHE A 631 -2.94 -6.55 -27.50
N ALA A 632 -3.18 -7.82 -27.16
CA ALA A 632 -3.91 -8.22 -25.96
C ALA A 632 -3.16 -7.82 -24.68
N ILE A 633 -1.83 -8.01 -24.65
CA ILE A 633 -0.96 -7.54 -23.55
C ILE A 633 -1.07 -6.02 -23.41
N THR A 634 -0.94 -5.27 -24.51
CA THR A 634 -1.07 -3.80 -24.50
C THR A 634 -2.41 -3.35 -23.92
N LEU A 635 -3.52 -3.98 -24.31
CA LEU A 635 -4.85 -3.62 -23.83
C LEU A 635 -5.08 -4.02 -22.35
N LEU A 636 -4.60 -5.20 -21.94
CA LEU A 636 -4.71 -5.69 -20.55
C LEU A 636 -3.80 -4.93 -19.57
N LYS A 637 -2.77 -4.24 -20.05
CA LYS A 637 -1.91 -3.34 -19.26
C LYS A 637 -2.44 -1.90 -19.14
N VAL A 638 -3.57 -1.56 -19.77
CA VAL A 638 -4.18 -0.23 -19.59
C VAL A 638 -4.77 -0.10 -18.18
N VAL A 639 -4.23 0.84 -17.41
CA VAL A 639 -4.70 1.18 -16.05
C VAL A 639 -5.54 2.45 -16.11
N ALA A 640 -6.84 2.31 -15.90
CA ALA A 640 -7.78 3.43 -15.95
C ALA A 640 -8.06 4.04 -14.55
N ASN A 641 -7.00 4.35 -13.80
CA ASN A 641 -7.10 5.08 -12.53
C ASN A 641 -5.87 5.97 -12.26
N GLN A 642 -5.98 6.84 -11.27
CA GLN A 642 -4.93 7.78 -10.85
C GLN A 642 -4.41 7.53 -9.42
N ALA A 643 -4.79 6.41 -8.80
CA ALA A 643 -4.48 6.13 -7.39
C ALA A 643 -2.97 6.01 -7.09
N GLY A 644 -2.13 5.86 -8.13
CA GLY A 644 -0.67 6.01 -8.03
C GLY A 644 -0.23 7.45 -7.71
N VAL A 645 -0.88 8.44 -8.33
CA VAL A 645 -0.65 9.88 -8.09
C VAL A 645 -1.22 10.31 -6.74
N GLU A 646 -2.42 9.87 -6.37
CA GLU A 646 -3.04 10.19 -5.07
C GLU A 646 -2.18 9.75 -3.87
N ARG A 647 -1.45 8.64 -3.99
CA ARG A 647 -0.48 8.19 -2.98
C ARG A 647 0.78 9.05 -2.95
N ALA A 648 1.26 9.52 -4.10
CA ALA A 648 2.32 10.52 -4.16
C ALA A 648 1.87 11.84 -3.48
N PHE A 649 0.63 12.28 -3.67
CA PHE A 649 0.10 13.47 -2.99
C PHE A 649 -0.07 13.29 -1.48
N SER A 650 -0.47 12.09 -1.03
CA SER A 650 -0.46 11.75 0.39
C SER A 650 0.96 11.87 0.95
N ASP A 651 1.94 11.19 0.33
CA ASP A 651 3.36 11.24 0.73
C ASP A 651 3.99 12.66 0.67
N LEU A 652 3.44 13.55 -0.17
CA LEU A 652 3.85 14.95 -0.26
C LEU A 652 3.24 15.84 0.83
N LYS A 653 2.06 15.52 1.37
CA LYS A 653 1.48 16.21 2.54
C LYS A 653 2.37 16.00 3.77
N VAL A 654 2.78 14.76 4.09
CA VAL A 654 3.82 14.42 5.10
C VAL A 654 5.04 15.36 5.01
N LYS A 655 5.46 15.63 3.78
CA LYS A 655 6.74 16.30 3.48
C LYS A 655 6.61 17.82 3.53
N GLN A 656 5.46 18.39 3.13
CA GLN A 656 5.22 19.82 3.06
C GLN A 656 4.19 20.31 4.12
N THR A 657 4.53 20.12 5.39
CA THR A 657 3.77 20.72 6.52
C THR A 657 4.00 22.24 6.61
N GLN A 658 3.19 22.97 7.39
CA GLN A 658 3.40 24.42 7.60
C GLN A 658 4.83 24.74 8.07
N ARG A 659 5.36 23.95 9.02
CA ARG A 659 6.75 24.06 9.53
C ARG A 659 7.83 23.74 8.48
N ARG A 660 7.46 23.14 7.34
CA ARG A 660 8.34 22.77 6.21
C ARG A 660 7.92 23.43 4.88
N ALA A 661 7.05 24.43 4.90
CA ALA A 661 6.46 25.04 3.71
C ALA A 661 7.47 25.66 2.72
N CYS A 662 8.68 25.99 3.17
CA CYS A 662 9.77 26.51 2.31
C CYS A 662 10.45 25.44 1.42
N LEU A 663 9.97 24.19 1.39
CA LEU A 663 10.44 23.18 0.44
C LEU A 663 9.88 23.44 -0.96
N GLY A 664 10.71 24.00 -1.84
CA GLY A 664 10.35 24.24 -3.25
C GLY A 664 10.09 22.95 -4.06
N LEU A 665 9.24 23.07 -5.08
CA LEU A 665 8.67 21.94 -5.85
C LEU A 665 9.73 20.95 -6.40
N ALA A 666 10.83 21.45 -6.95
CA ALA A 666 11.92 20.61 -7.48
C ALA A 666 12.59 19.73 -6.40
N LYS A 667 12.57 20.14 -5.12
CA LYS A 667 13.06 19.33 -4.00
C LYS A 667 12.02 18.28 -3.60
N LEU A 668 10.74 18.64 -3.59
CA LEU A 668 9.63 17.73 -3.32
C LEU A 668 9.53 16.60 -4.37
N SER A 669 9.64 16.92 -5.66
CA SER A 669 9.69 15.93 -6.76
C SER A 669 10.81 14.89 -6.52
N LYS A 670 12.02 15.34 -6.17
CA LYS A 670 13.16 14.46 -5.83
C LYS A 670 12.92 13.62 -4.57
N MET A 671 12.39 14.22 -3.50
CA MET A 671 12.06 13.51 -2.26
C MET A 671 10.98 12.45 -2.45
N ASN A 672 10.04 12.67 -3.38
CA ASN A 672 9.02 11.68 -3.73
C ASN A 672 9.63 10.52 -4.53
N LYS A 673 10.39 10.81 -5.60
CA LYS A 673 11.12 9.80 -6.40
C LYS A 673 11.98 8.87 -5.54
N VAL A 674 12.85 9.43 -4.71
CA VAL A 674 13.74 8.66 -3.83
C VAL A 674 12.95 7.90 -2.76
N GLY A 675 11.90 8.50 -2.19
CA GLY A 675 11.03 7.81 -1.24
C GLY A 675 10.30 6.60 -1.83
N ALA A 676 9.82 6.72 -3.09
CA ALA A 676 9.16 5.63 -3.80
C ALA A 676 10.12 4.48 -4.15
N ASP A 677 11.33 4.78 -4.61
CA ASP A 677 12.37 3.78 -4.92
C ASP A 677 12.83 3.03 -3.66
N ILE A 678 13.10 3.73 -2.55
CA ILE A 678 13.44 3.10 -1.25
C ILE A 678 12.29 2.21 -0.76
N LYS A 679 11.04 2.67 -0.84
CA LYS A 679 9.85 1.87 -0.47
C LYS A 679 9.74 0.60 -1.34
N ALA A 680 10.08 0.66 -2.63
CA ALA A 680 10.09 -0.49 -3.52
C ALA A 680 11.25 -1.46 -3.23
N GLU A 681 12.44 -0.95 -2.92
CA GLU A 681 13.60 -1.75 -2.54
C GLU A 681 13.39 -2.47 -1.20
N HIS A 682 12.83 -1.79 -0.19
CA HIS A 682 12.48 -2.42 1.09
C HIS A 682 11.48 -3.55 0.94
N GLN A 683 10.51 -3.43 0.03
CA GLN A 683 9.57 -4.50 -0.29
C GLN A 683 10.31 -5.69 -0.93
N LEU A 684 11.12 -5.46 -1.97
CA LEU A 684 11.90 -6.51 -2.65
C LEU A 684 12.86 -7.26 -1.72
N LEU A 685 13.39 -6.59 -0.69
CA LEU A 685 14.27 -7.18 0.32
C LEU A 685 13.52 -7.80 1.51
N GLY A 686 12.18 -7.72 1.55
CA GLY A 686 11.36 -8.17 2.68
C GLY A 686 11.52 -7.37 3.98
N LEU A 687 12.30 -6.27 3.95
CA LEU A 687 12.54 -5.37 5.09
C LEU A 687 11.30 -4.51 5.41
N ALA A 688 10.52 -4.19 4.39
CA ALA A 688 9.12 -3.82 4.52
C ALA A 688 8.27 -5.00 4.04
N LYS A 689 7.07 -5.19 4.64
CA LYS A 689 6.13 -6.21 4.16
C LYS A 689 5.84 -6.00 2.68
N GLU A 690 6.18 -6.98 1.83
CA GLU A 690 5.73 -7.00 0.44
C GLU A 690 4.21 -6.85 0.40
N ARG A 691 3.71 -5.99 -0.48
CA ARG A 691 2.28 -5.94 -0.81
C ARG A 691 1.97 -7.22 -1.59
N GLY A 692 1.50 -8.25 -0.88
CA GLY A 692 1.32 -9.60 -1.44
C GLY A 692 0.58 -9.61 -2.78
N LYS A 693 0.98 -10.51 -3.68
CA LYS A 693 0.48 -10.59 -5.07
C LYS A 693 -1.06 -10.68 -5.10
N ARG A 694 -1.71 -9.55 -5.40
CA ARG A 694 -3.17 -9.36 -5.46
C ARG A 694 -3.80 -10.08 -6.67
N LYS A 695 -3.89 -11.41 -6.59
CA LYS A 695 -4.66 -12.25 -7.51
C LYS A 695 -6.17 -12.06 -7.27
N VAL A 696 -6.98 -12.29 -8.31
CA VAL A 696 -8.45 -12.42 -8.19
C VAL A 696 -8.75 -13.73 -7.45
N HIS A 697 -8.89 -13.68 -6.13
CA HIS A 697 -8.89 -14.87 -5.25
C HIS A 697 -10.01 -14.85 -4.22
N GLN A 698 -10.37 -16.05 -3.75
CA GLN A 698 -11.52 -16.34 -2.88
C GLN A 698 -11.38 -15.81 -1.42
N SER A 699 -10.29 -15.12 -1.11
CA SER A 699 -10.00 -14.57 0.22
C SER A 699 -9.06 -13.38 0.10
N THR A 700 -9.09 -12.54 1.13
CA THR A 700 -9.18 -11.09 0.93
C THR A 700 -8.56 -10.28 2.07
N ALA A 701 -8.17 -10.92 3.17
CA ALA A 701 -7.54 -10.36 4.37
C ALA A 701 -6.18 -9.63 4.17
N THR A 702 -5.84 -9.22 2.94
CA THR A 702 -4.64 -8.45 2.57
C THR A 702 -4.92 -7.41 1.47
N LEU A 703 -6.17 -7.28 0.99
CA LEU A 703 -6.53 -6.37 -0.09
C LEU A 703 -6.77 -4.92 0.40
N LEU A 704 -7.26 -4.75 1.63
CA LEU A 704 -7.44 -3.44 2.31
C LEU A 704 -6.14 -2.79 2.84
N ALA A 705 -5.07 -2.87 2.05
CA ALA A 705 -4.07 -1.81 2.07
C ALA A 705 -4.58 -0.62 1.22
N VAL A 706 -5.67 0.00 1.67
CA VAL A 706 -6.00 1.41 1.42
C VAL A 706 -4.86 2.25 2.03
N PRO A 707 -4.48 3.44 1.51
CA PRO A 707 -3.42 4.23 2.14
C PRO A 707 -3.84 4.51 3.58
N ARG A 708 -3.08 4.03 4.56
CA ARG A 708 -3.62 3.80 5.89
C ARG A 708 -4.08 5.12 6.48
N TYR A 709 -5.13 5.12 7.28
CA TYR A 709 -5.47 6.31 8.07
C TYR A 709 -4.26 6.70 8.97
N CYS A 710 -3.34 5.77 9.32
CA CYS A 710 -2.07 6.09 9.98
C CYS A 710 -1.03 6.79 9.08
N ASP A 711 -1.06 6.49 7.78
CA ASP A 711 -0.25 7.19 6.77
C ASP A 711 -0.83 8.59 6.45
N LEU A 712 -2.03 8.91 6.97
CA LEU A 712 -2.67 10.23 6.92
C LEU A 712 -2.70 10.94 8.29
N LEU A 713 -2.61 10.23 9.42
CA LEU A 713 -2.43 10.85 10.74
C LEU A 713 -0.98 11.23 11.00
N GLY A 714 0.00 10.49 10.48
CA GLY A 714 1.40 10.91 10.49
C GLY A 714 1.68 12.24 9.75
N ASP A 715 0.67 12.75 9.03
CA ASP A 715 0.65 14.08 8.40
C ASP A 715 -0.04 15.13 9.28
N GLN A 716 -0.95 14.71 10.16
CA GLN A 716 -1.80 15.55 10.99
C GLN A 716 -1.19 15.95 12.34
N ASP A 717 -0.04 15.37 12.73
CA ASP A 717 0.78 15.84 13.89
C ASP A 717 1.41 17.23 13.65
N ALA A 718 1.10 17.87 12.52
CA ALA A 718 1.58 19.20 12.12
C ALA A 718 0.51 20.06 11.41
N GLU A 719 -0.76 19.67 11.46
CA GLU A 719 -1.90 20.51 11.06
C GLU A 719 -2.54 21.12 12.33
N ASP A 720 -3.01 22.37 12.25
CA ASP A 720 -3.67 23.04 13.37
C ASP A 720 -4.96 22.28 13.76
N GLU A 721 -5.31 22.25 15.05
CA GLU A 721 -6.50 21.52 15.55
C GLU A 721 -7.80 21.96 14.84
N ASP A 722 -7.87 23.25 14.46
CA ASP A 722 -8.94 23.85 13.66
C ASP A 722 -9.11 23.27 12.24
N GLU A 723 -8.12 22.56 11.69
CA GLU A 723 -8.20 21.87 10.39
C GLU A 723 -8.39 20.35 10.53
N ARG A 724 -7.90 19.69 11.59
CA ARG A 724 -8.25 18.28 11.89
C ARG A 724 -9.77 18.10 11.95
N GLY A 725 -10.47 19.04 12.60
CA GLY A 725 -11.93 19.07 12.67
C GLY A 725 -12.68 19.25 11.33
N ARG A 726 -11.99 19.49 10.21
CA ARG A 726 -12.58 19.71 8.88
C ARG A 726 -12.45 18.53 7.91
N MET A 727 -11.71 17.47 8.27
CA MET A 727 -11.53 16.26 7.45
C MET A 727 -12.33 15.04 7.93
N LEU A 728 -12.90 15.11 9.13
CA LEU A 728 -13.77 14.07 9.69
C LEU A 728 -15.22 14.54 9.70
N VAL A 729 -16.14 13.66 9.29
CA VAL A 729 -17.58 13.99 9.26
C VAL A 729 -18.14 13.74 10.66
N ASN A 730 -18.06 14.78 11.51
CA ASN A 730 -18.39 14.74 12.95
C ASN A 730 -19.74 15.39 13.30
N SER A 731 -20.66 15.49 12.33
CA SER A 731 -22.03 15.99 12.52
C SER A 731 -22.88 15.74 11.27
N GLY A 732 -24.21 15.74 11.42
CA GLY A 732 -25.15 15.77 10.30
C GLY A 732 -25.02 17.03 9.42
N ASP A 733 -24.65 18.18 10.00
CA ASP A 733 -24.34 19.42 9.24
C ASP A 733 -23.10 19.27 8.35
N GLY A 734 -22.04 18.65 8.87
CA GLY A 734 -20.88 18.25 8.08
C GLY A 734 -21.29 17.32 6.94
N TRP A 735 -22.00 16.23 7.26
CA TRP A 735 -22.49 15.27 6.28
C TRP A 735 -23.30 15.93 5.16
N ARG A 736 -24.24 16.84 5.48
CA ARG A 736 -25.02 17.60 4.49
C ARG A 736 -24.16 18.51 3.63
N THR A 737 -23.17 19.16 4.23
CA THR A 737 -22.22 20.02 3.52
C THR A 737 -21.40 19.21 2.51
N ASP A 738 -20.99 18.01 2.86
CA ASP A 738 -20.19 17.13 2.01
C ASP A 738 -21.03 16.45 0.93
N MET A 739 -22.22 15.97 1.29
CA MET A 739 -23.21 15.51 0.32
C MET A 739 -23.53 16.61 -0.70
N ALA A 740 -23.65 17.87 -0.28
CA ALA A 740 -23.87 19.00 -1.18
C ALA A 740 -22.67 19.24 -2.13
N LYS A 741 -21.42 19.14 -1.65
CA LYS A 741 -20.21 19.21 -2.50
C LYS A 741 -20.21 18.08 -3.55
N TRP A 742 -20.52 16.85 -3.14
CA TRP A 742 -20.53 15.67 -4.02
C TRP A 742 -21.68 15.69 -5.03
N ILE A 743 -22.88 16.07 -4.62
CA ILE A 743 -24.01 16.33 -5.53
C ILE A 743 -23.68 17.49 -6.48
N GLY A 744 -22.92 18.49 -6.01
CA GLY A 744 -22.32 19.55 -6.82
C GLY A 744 -21.39 18.99 -7.91
N ALA A 745 -20.34 18.27 -7.54
CA ALA A 745 -19.40 17.65 -8.48
C ALA A 745 -20.09 16.69 -9.47
N ALA A 746 -21.06 15.90 -9.02
CA ALA A 746 -21.87 15.04 -9.90
C ALA A 746 -22.78 15.85 -10.85
N ARG A 747 -23.30 17.00 -10.42
CA ARG A 747 -24.04 17.95 -11.29
C ARG A 747 -23.12 18.69 -12.27
N GLU A 748 -21.89 19.02 -11.86
CA GLU A 748 -20.89 19.65 -12.72
C GLU A 748 -20.43 18.69 -13.82
N ALA A 749 -20.19 17.41 -13.48
CA ALA A 749 -19.99 16.36 -14.46
C ALA A 749 -21.22 16.20 -15.39
N ASP A 750 -22.43 16.10 -14.84
CA ASP A 750 -23.70 16.04 -15.61
C ASP A 750 -23.87 17.23 -16.57
N ASN A 751 -23.38 18.42 -16.21
CA ASN A 751 -23.53 19.66 -16.98
C ASN A 751 -22.42 19.86 -18.01
N ALA A 752 -21.17 19.52 -17.68
CA ALA A 752 -20.06 19.49 -18.63
C ALA A 752 -20.38 18.56 -19.82
N GLU A 753 -21.08 17.46 -19.54
CA GLU A 753 -21.59 16.52 -20.56
C GLU A 753 -22.64 17.13 -21.49
N ARG A 754 -23.52 18.02 -21.00
CA ARG A 754 -24.52 18.68 -21.85
C ARG A 754 -23.91 19.73 -22.78
N LEU A 755 -22.85 20.40 -22.34
CA LEU A 755 -22.18 21.44 -23.10
C LEU A 755 -21.32 20.88 -24.25
N ASP A 756 -20.96 19.60 -24.21
CA ASP A 756 -20.26 18.92 -25.31
C ASP A 756 -21.24 18.31 -26.36
N ASP A 757 -22.46 17.91 -25.96
CA ASP A 757 -23.51 17.47 -26.90
C ASP A 757 -23.95 18.62 -27.86
N ASP A 758 -23.94 19.88 -27.40
CA ASP A 758 -24.30 21.06 -28.22
C ASP A 758 -23.17 21.49 -29.23
N ASP A 759 -21.93 21.04 -29.02
CA ASP A 759 -20.75 21.38 -29.85
C ASP A 759 -20.49 20.33 -30.97
N ASP A 760 -20.75 19.04 -30.73
CA ASP A 760 -20.47 17.96 -31.70
C ASP A 760 -21.44 17.96 -32.92
N ASP A 761 -22.60 18.61 -32.81
CA ASP A 761 -23.61 18.77 -33.89
C ASP A 761 -23.15 19.68 -35.07
N ARG A 762 -21.89 20.18 -35.04
CA ARG A 762 -21.33 21.08 -36.06
C ARG A 762 -20.04 20.59 -36.75
N ALA A 763 -19.59 19.38 -36.47
CA ALA A 763 -18.36 18.81 -37.04
C ALA A 763 -18.64 17.56 -37.92
N ASP A 764 -19.48 17.75 -38.94
CA ASP A 764 -19.78 16.72 -39.95
C ASP A 764 -18.58 16.55 -40.93
N ASP A 765 -17.54 15.85 -40.48
CA ASP A 765 -16.32 15.62 -41.28
C ASP A 765 -16.58 14.58 -42.38
N ALA A 766 -16.79 15.10 -43.60
CA ALA A 766 -17.10 14.35 -44.81
C ALA A 766 -15.88 13.56 -45.34
N GLY A 767 -15.34 12.62 -44.55
CA GLY A 767 -14.02 12.01 -44.78
C GLY A 767 -13.93 10.47 -44.82
N ALA A 768 -14.72 9.71 -44.05
CA ALA A 768 -14.63 8.24 -44.05
C ALA A 768 -15.88 7.51 -43.55
N ARG A 769 -16.59 6.81 -44.45
CA ARG A 769 -17.71 5.91 -44.08
C ARG A 769 -17.22 4.54 -43.57
N THR A 770 -16.48 4.53 -42.46
CA THR A 770 -16.45 3.36 -41.57
C THR A 770 -17.67 3.41 -40.66
N ALA A 771 -18.46 2.34 -40.60
CA ALA A 771 -19.67 2.30 -39.78
C ALA A 771 -19.33 2.56 -38.30
N ALA A 772 -19.77 3.71 -37.78
CA ALA A 772 -19.53 4.13 -36.41
C ALA A 772 -20.03 3.09 -35.41
N TRP A 773 -19.28 2.88 -34.33
CA TRP A 773 -19.70 2.01 -33.23
C TRP A 773 -20.97 2.59 -32.60
N LYS A 774 -22.02 1.76 -32.51
CA LYS A 774 -23.22 2.11 -31.74
C LYS A 774 -23.03 1.61 -30.30
N PRO A 775 -23.12 2.48 -29.28
CA PRO A 775 -23.03 2.06 -27.89
C PRO A 775 -24.01 0.92 -27.57
N ILE A 776 -23.53 -0.09 -26.84
CA ILE A 776 -24.34 -1.19 -26.34
C ILE A 776 -24.58 -0.93 -24.85
N THR A 777 -25.80 -1.16 -24.37
CA THR A 777 -26.17 -0.97 -22.96
C THR A 777 -25.66 -2.10 -22.07
N LEU A 778 -25.42 -1.83 -20.78
CA LEU A 778 -25.16 -2.85 -19.76
C LEU A 778 -26.34 -3.84 -19.68
N ALA A 779 -27.57 -3.33 -19.83
CA ALA A 779 -28.80 -4.12 -19.97
C ALA A 779 -28.70 -5.16 -21.10
N ALA A 780 -28.17 -4.79 -22.27
CA ALA A 780 -28.00 -5.72 -23.37
C ALA A 780 -26.83 -6.70 -23.13
N LEU A 781 -25.70 -6.21 -22.60
CA LEU A 781 -24.49 -7.01 -22.37
C LEU A 781 -24.64 -8.04 -21.25
N PHE A 782 -25.36 -7.72 -20.18
CA PHE A 782 -25.40 -8.52 -18.94
C PHE A 782 -26.82 -8.81 -18.42
N GLY A 783 -27.86 -8.25 -19.05
CA GLY A 783 -29.25 -8.55 -18.71
C GLY A 783 -29.59 -10.03 -18.88
N GLY A 784 -30.55 -10.52 -18.07
CA GLY A 784 -31.00 -11.92 -18.11
C GLY A 784 -30.04 -12.93 -17.46
N ILE A 785 -28.86 -12.53 -16.98
CA ILE A 785 -27.97 -13.45 -16.24
C ILE A 785 -28.65 -13.89 -14.94
N ALA A 786 -28.90 -15.20 -14.83
CA ALA A 786 -29.52 -15.84 -13.68
C ALA A 786 -28.76 -15.57 -12.38
N LYS A 787 -29.47 -15.35 -11.27
CA LYS A 787 -28.87 -14.98 -9.97
C LYS A 787 -27.80 -15.99 -9.50
N SER A 788 -27.97 -17.28 -9.80
CA SER A 788 -27.01 -18.35 -9.50
C SER A 788 -25.64 -18.20 -10.16
N ASN A 789 -25.56 -17.47 -11.27
CA ASN A 789 -24.33 -17.30 -12.06
C ASN A 789 -23.63 -15.95 -11.76
N ARG A 790 -24.23 -15.11 -10.91
CA ARG A 790 -23.66 -13.84 -10.44
C ARG A 790 -22.66 -14.14 -9.32
N ARG A 791 -21.46 -13.57 -9.39
CA ARG A 791 -20.55 -13.56 -8.22
C ARG A 791 -21.08 -12.56 -7.20
N SER A 792 -21.01 -12.93 -5.92
CA SER A 792 -21.21 -12.00 -4.80
C SER A 792 -20.19 -10.86 -4.87
N THR A 793 -20.64 -9.63 -4.60
CA THR A 793 -19.85 -8.39 -4.59
C THR A 793 -19.71 -7.77 -3.19
N HIS A 794 -20.07 -8.51 -2.14
CA HIS A 794 -19.94 -8.05 -0.76
C HIS A 794 -18.47 -7.91 -0.34
N LEU A 795 -18.18 -6.95 0.53
CA LEU A 795 -16.91 -6.83 1.24
C LEU A 795 -16.78 -8.01 2.20
N PRO A 796 -15.77 -8.87 2.06
CA PRO A 796 -15.62 -10.04 2.92
C PRO A 796 -15.25 -9.64 4.36
N VAL A 797 -15.72 -10.43 5.33
CA VAL A 797 -15.62 -10.10 6.77
C VAL A 797 -14.20 -9.78 7.24
N ALA A 798 -13.22 -10.60 6.85
CA ALA A 798 -11.81 -10.41 7.22
C ALA A 798 -11.16 -9.18 6.56
N GLU A 799 -11.78 -8.61 5.52
CA GLU A 799 -11.44 -7.28 5.04
C GLU A 799 -12.00 -6.23 6.00
N ILE A 800 -13.32 -6.21 6.21
CA ILE A 800 -14.00 -5.24 7.09
C ILE A 800 -13.27 -5.12 8.44
N ASP A 801 -12.86 -6.25 9.03
CA ASP A 801 -12.13 -6.31 10.30
C ASP A 801 -10.75 -5.64 10.26
N ALA A 802 -10.02 -5.72 9.15
CA ALA A 802 -8.64 -5.20 9.04
C ALA A 802 -8.59 -3.67 8.94
N GLU A 803 -9.45 -3.06 8.12
CA GLU A 803 -9.57 -1.60 8.05
C GLU A 803 -10.29 -1.06 9.30
N SER A 804 -11.25 -1.81 9.86
CA SER A 804 -11.86 -1.50 11.15
C SER A 804 -10.84 -1.43 12.29
N ALA A 805 -9.90 -2.39 12.36
CA ALA A 805 -8.83 -2.40 13.36
C ALA A 805 -7.80 -1.29 13.13
N LEU A 806 -7.59 -0.89 11.87
CA LEU A 806 -6.75 0.25 11.54
C LEU A 806 -7.38 1.56 12.03
N MET A 807 -8.62 1.86 11.62
CA MET A 807 -9.34 3.06 12.06
C MET A 807 -9.45 3.14 13.59
N GLU A 808 -9.62 2.00 14.26
CA GLU A 808 -9.64 1.87 15.72
C GLU A 808 -8.29 2.18 16.38
N ALA A 809 -7.18 1.68 15.82
CA ALA A 809 -5.84 2.03 16.29
C ALA A 809 -5.52 3.53 16.17
N LEU A 810 -6.33 4.30 15.44
CA LEU A 810 -6.09 5.70 15.11
C LEU A 810 -6.99 6.64 15.90
N ALA A 811 -8.25 6.25 16.14
CA ALA A 811 -9.05 6.83 17.21
C ALA A 811 -8.32 6.75 18.56
N ASN A 812 -7.62 5.64 18.84
CA ASN A 812 -6.83 5.49 20.07
C ASN A 812 -5.62 6.46 20.13
N ILE A 813 -4.97 6.76 19.00
CA ILE A 813 -3.88 7.75 18.96
C ILE A 813 -4.42 9.15 19.20
N GLU A 814 -5.56 9.50 18.58
CA GLU A 814 -6.24 10.79 18.84
C GLU A 814 -6.72 10.92 20.31
N GLU A 815 -7.05 9.81 20.99
CA GLU A 815 -7.42 9.80 22.41
C GLU A 815 -6.21 10.01 23.34
N ASP A 816 -5.05 9.41 23.04
CA ASP A 816 -3.80 9.63 23.80
C ASP A 816 -3.23 11.06 23.61
N GLU A 817 -3.59 11.77 22.53
CA GLU A 817 -3.18 13.15 22.26
C GLU A 817 -4.08 14.22 22.92
N ARG A 818 -5.31 13.88 23.32
CA ARG A 818 -6.20 14.84 24.00
C ARG A 818 -5.66 15.15 25.39
N SER A 819 -5.20 16.39 25.57
CA SER A 819 -4.90 16.93 26.89
C SER A 819 -6.14 16.81 27.79
N ASP A 820 -5.92 16.45 29.06
CA ASP A 820 -6.98 16.25 30.05
C ASP A 820 -7.58 17.61 30.49
N GLU A 821 -8.37 18.23 29.60
CA GLU A 821 -9.22 19.40 29.90
C GLU A 821 -10.42 19.00 30.78
N GLY A 822 -10.15 18.20 31.81
CA GLY A 822 -11.06 17.68 32.83
C GLY A 822 -10.78 18.22 34.23
N ALA A 823 -9.70 18.97 34.43
CA ALA A 823 -9.37 19.65 35.68
C ALA A 823 -9.64 21.16 35.58
N ILE A 824 -10.88 21.58 35.83
CA ILE A 824 -11.12 22.93 36.34
C ILE A 824 -10.56 22.94 37.77
N GLU A 825 -9.30 23.33 37.93
CA GLU A 825 -8.77 23.74 39.22
C GLU A 825 -9.57 24.97 39.66
N ILE A 826 -10.49 24.75 40.60
CA ILE A 826 -11.12 25.83 41.34
C ILE A 826 -10.04 26.34 42.30
N ASP A 827 -9.49 27.52 42.01
CA ASP A 827 -8.56 28.22 42.90
C ASP A 827 -9.18 28.31 44.32
N SER A 828 -8.59 27.56 45.25
CA SER A 828 -9.08 27.46 46.63
C SER A 828 -8.43 28.52 47.53
N ASP A 829 -8.45 29.78 47.10
CA ASP A 829 -7.78 30.91 47.77
C ASP A 829 -8.76 31.99 48.30
N ASP A 830 -10.07 31.73 48.28
CA ASP A 830 -11.12 32.58 48.90
C ASP A 830 -11.64 31.99 50.23
N GLU A 831 -10.73 31.63 51.13
CA GLU A 831 -11.04 31.54 52.56
C GLU A 831 -9.79 31.83 53.41
N PHE A 832 -9.55 33.10 53.78
CA PHE A 832 -9.30 33.55 55.17
C PHE A 832 -8.94 35.06 55.33
N VAL A 833 -9.65 35.73 56.25
CA VAL A 833 -9.39 37.07 56.85
C VAL A 833 -9.61 38.32 55.99
N GLY A 834 -10.64 39.12 56.33
CA GLY A 834 -10.81 40.50 55.85
C GLY A 834 -12.16 41.12 56.14
#